data_AF-A0A9P4LJB6-F1
#
_entry.id   AF-A0A9P4LJB6-F1
#
_cell.length_a   1.000
_cell.length_b   1.000
_cell.length_c   1.000
_cell.angle_alpha   90.00
_cell.angle_beta   90.00
_cell.angle_gamma   90.00
#
_symmetry.space_group_name_H-M   'P 1'
#
loop_
_entity.id
_entity.type
_entity.pdbx_description
1 polymer ?
#
loop_
_entity_poly.entity_id
_entity_poly.type
_entity_poly.pdbx_seq_one_letter_code
_entity_poly.pdbx_strand_id
1 'polypeptide(L)'
;MSQPLSQSNILFPHQANTPKFSSTLSSLKRSALSVHNRLASIKSDSDFVVSVAEAYQLPLVANERCGSWYIPPEKKLDGVYFKSTDGHMGEWGFSLRRLNLQLLDVVQKYGGAVVVDSTRRGKSMPDALSKTIPIWCTVINRAVFDAEGQHPLSTPPQAVSQSEHAQIESRIDGRVRQFIDICKPNIPDLRAKLHKPLRPIWVTQQSSLPEVTPSFTEFHPIVLCTASRRVHGAEASENGYVQGAADDHEAWSHGLTPAVFWKNRHFLMRTSEEDATSVIAKLLRDDPNDGTNTTAALIKPTSSLYISSSQNLDLTHFDVVISCAPIPYQPEIIKDAKVNHYLPLKCSTGKLGSRDLRNELPHVTTFLSSLPPTTSGKILVCCLTGKDLSVGTALAILCVYADDNGNLDFTKPRAAAGIDKNFIKQRLSWITTSNPALNPSRATLQSVNAVLLTTQDPKLAAALPVRSKDTTSPPDTQEPEINDKEPGPSLPMQIFSTLQNHTWTFHRTLSSTLPTHPNGTVTGRATFTSCTLPSTFPSTLLYAEEGDFVTTTGLRFSARRKYVYQLARNEDMEGREEGIVVKFFDDEKFPRAKIEDGVGPAGQGVGGLFVEMDVLTPSPSTTTSATRHTSGTSTDGQVYEASNKEQHLCAEDLYTASWKFGPGMLGGKDSEDGMWWEVRYDVKGPKKDYDSVTRYEKG
;
A
#
# COMPACT_ATOMS: atom_id res chain seq x y z
N MET A 1 -43.88 -16.07 4.29
CA MET A 1 -43.52 -16.14 5.72
C MET A 1 -42.05 -15.74 5.85
N SER A 2 -41.76 -14.71 6.65
CA SER A 2 -40.42 -14.19 6.89
C SER A 2 -39.60 -15.18 7.73
N GLN A 3 -38.41 -15.57 7.25
CA GLN A 3 -37.46 -16.34 8.07
C GLN A 3 -36.96 -15.50 9.25
N PRO A 4 -36.76 -16.11 10.44
CA PRO A 4 -36.21 -15.41 11.60
C PRO A 4 -34.72 -15.06 11.39
N LEU A 5 -34.30 -13.89 11.90
CA LEU A 5 -32.93 -13.37 11.86
C LEU A 5 -31.94 -14.31 12.56
N SER A 6 -30.77 -14.59 11.96
CA SER A 6 -29.69 -15.40 12.55
C SER A 6 -28.49 -14.58 13.02
N GLN A 7 -27.63 -15.17 13.87
CA GLN A 7 -26.48 -14.49 14.49
C GLN A 7 -25.51 -13.93 13.45
N SER A 8 -25.32 -14.71 12.38
CA SER A 8 -24.52 -14.35 11.22
C SER A 8 -25.00 -13.05 10.58
N ASN A 9 -26.30 -12.75 10.62
CA ASN A 9 -26.87 -11.51 10.08
C ASN A 9 -26.47 -10.27 10.88
N ILE A 10 -26.10 -10.44 12.16
CA ILE A 10 -25.84 -9.33 13.07
C ILE A 10 -24.34 -9.16 13.37
N LEU A 11 -23.55 -10.24 13.32
CA LEU A 11 -22.10 -10.18 13.58
C LEU A 11 -21.22 -10.19 12.32
N PHE A 12 -21.74 -10.75 11.23
CA PHE A 12 -21.03 -10.88 9.95
C PHE A 12 -21.96 -10.59 8.77
N PRO A 13 -22.35 -9.31 8.55
CA PRO A 13 -23.23 -8.94 7.44
C PRO A 13 -22.69 -9.32 6.04
N HIS A 14 -21.42 -9.71 5.93
CA HIS A 14 -20.80 -10.24 4.70
C HIS A 14 -21.01 -11.75 4.48
N GLN A 15 -21.39 -12.53 5.51
CA GLN A 15 -21.66 -13.98 5.39
C GLN A 15 -23.16 -14.33 5.43
N ALA A 16 -24.02 -13.38 5.77
CA ALA A 16 -25.47 -13.50 5.67
C ALA A 16 -25.97 -13.29 4.24
N ASN A 17 -25.64 -14.24 3.35
CA ASN A 17 -26.24 -14.29 2.02
C ASN A 17 -27.71 -14.70 2.12
N THR A 18 -28.61 -13.71 2.30
CA THR A 18 -29.92 -13.79 1.68
C THR A 18 -29.71 -13.54 0.18
N PRO A 19 -29.80 -14.57 -0.69
CA PRO A 19 -29.36 -14.49 -2.08
C PRO A 19 -30.22 -13.56 -2.95
N LYS A 20 -31.27 -12.93 -2.41
CA LYS A 20 -32.08 -11.92 -3.11
C LYS A 20 -31.81 -10.49 -2.63
N PHE A 21 -31.35 -10.28 -1.40
CA PHE A 21 -31.12 -8.94 -0.87
C PHE A 21 -29.64 -8.55 -0.94
N SER A 22 -28.73 -9.47 -0.61
CA SER A 22 -27.28 -9.26 -0.76
C SER A 22 -26.88 -9.16 -2.24
N SER A 23 -27.43 -9.99 -3.12
CA SER A 23 -27.17 -9.92 -4.57
C SER A 23 -27.74 -8.63 -5.17
N THR A 24 -28.94 -8.22 -4.76
CA THR A 24 -29.55 -6.96 -5.19
C THR A 24 -28.79 -5.76 -4.62
N LEU A 25 -28.37 -5.76 -3.36
CA LEU A 25 -27.52 -4.70 -2.79
C LEU A 25 -26.11 -4.69 -3.36
N SER A 26 -25.54 -5.85 -3.69
CA SER A 26 -24.21 -5.95 -4.30
C SER A 26 -24.25 -5.55 -5.76
N SER A 27 -25.33 -5.89 -6.48
CA SER A 27 -25.62 -5.41 -7.83
C SER A 27 -25.91 -3.91 -7.83
N LEU A 28 -26.69 -3.40 -6.87
CA LEU A 28 -26.93 -1.97 -6.67
C LEU A 28 -25.63 -1.23 -6.31
N LYS A 29 -24.80 -1.78 -5.42
CA LYS A 29 -23.47 -1.21 -5.10
C LYS A 29 -22.51 -1.26 -6.28
N ARG A 30 -22.51 -2.35 -7.05
CA ARG A 30 -21.71 -2.49 -8.27
C ARG A 30 -22.15 -1.50 -9.34
N SER A 31 -23.46 -1.32 -9.52
CA SER A 31 -24.03 -0.32 -10.44
C SER A 31 -23.75 1.12 -9.98
N ALA A 32 -23.83 1.40 -8.67
CA ALA A 32 -23.51 2.71 -8.11
C ALA A 32 -22.02 3.05 -8.30
N LEU A 33 -21.16 2.05 -8.21
CA LEU A 33 -19.72 2.10 -8.48
C LEU A 33 -19.40 1.54 -9.88
N SER A 34 -20.15 1.92 -10.90
CA SER A 34 -19.81 1.58 -12.28
C SER A 34 -18.67 2.47 -12.81
N VAL A 35 -18.03 2.05 -13.89
CA VAL A 35 -17.07 2.90 -14.63
C VAL A 35 -17.77 4.18 -15.10
N HIS A 36 -18.98 4.04 -15.64
CA HIS A 36 -19.78 5.16 -16.13
C HIS A 36 -20.04 6.20 -15.03
N ASN A 37 -20.51 5.77 -13.86
CA ASN A 37 -20.78 6.66 -12.73
C ASN A 37 -19.53 7.39 -12.23
N ARG A 38 -18.37 6.72 -12.25
CA ARG A 38 -17.11 7.37 -11.90
C ARG A 38 -16.68 8.42 -12.93
N LEU A 39 -16.78 8.12 -14.22
CA LEU A 39 -16.48 9.09 -15.27
C LEU A 39 -17.44 10.29 -15.23
N ALA A 40 -18.73 10.04 -14.99
CA ALA A 40 -19.74 11.08 -14.80
C ALA A 40 -19.42 11.97 -13.59
N SER A 41 -19.03 11.35 -12.46
CA SER A 41 -18.65 12.05 -11.23
C SER A 41 -17.39 12.89 -11.44
N ILE A 42 -16.37 12.35 -12.10
CA ILE A 42 -15.15 13.08 -12.47
C ILE A 42 -15.48 14.29 -13.33
N LYS A 43 -16.36 14.14 -14.33
CA LYS A 43 -16.76 15.24 -15.21
C LYS A 43 -17.50 16.33 -14.44
N SER A 44 -18.44 15.95 -13.56
CA SER A 44 -19.18 16.89 -12.72
C SER A 44 -18.26 17.64 -11.75
N ASP A 45 -17.36 16.92 -11.08
CA ASP A 45 -16.39 17.51 -10.15
C ASP A 45 -15.40 18.42 -10.86
N SER A 46 -15.05 18.11 -12.12
CA SER A 46 -14.21 18.95 -12.94
C SER A 46 -14.83 20.31 -13.26
N ASP A 47 -16.15 20.38 -13.47
CA ASP A 47 -16.84 21.66 -13.70
C ASP A 47 -16.73 22.59 -12.49
N PHE A 48 -16.78 22.02 -11.28
CA PHE A 48 -16.50 22.76 -10.05
C PHE A 48 -15.02 23.20 -9.97
N VAL A 49 -14.07 22.30 -10.24
CA VAL A 49 -12.63 22.64 -10.23
C VAL A 49 -12.33 23.81 -11.16
N VAL A 50 -12.95 23.81 -12.34
CA VAL A 50 -12.85 24.89 -13.32
C VAL A 50 -13.42 26.20 -12.77
N SER A 51 -14.58 26.18 -12.13
CA SER A 51 -15.17 27.40 -11.56
C SER A 51 -14.35 27.97 -10.41
N VAL A 52 -13.66 27.13 -9.62
CA VAL A 52 -12.68 27.61 -8.63
C VAL A 52 -11.53 28.36 -9.29
N ALA A 53 -10.94 27.81 -10.35
CA ALA A 53 -9.86 28.48 -11.07
C ALA A 53 -10.31 29.82 -11.67
N GLU A 54 -11.52 29.88 -12.22
CA GLU A 54 -12.10 31.10 -12.79
C GLU A 54 -12.42 32.16 -11.72
N ALA A 55 -12.94 31.75 -10.55
CA ALA A 55 -13.24 32.66 -9.45
C ALA A 55 -11.98 33.31 -8.84
N TYR A 56 -10.91 32.52 -8.70
CA TYR A 56 -9.63 33.01 -8.16
C TYR A 56 -8.69 33.58 -9.24
N GLN A 57 -8.96 33.36 -10.54
CA GLN A 57 -8.08 33.68 -11.67
C GLN A 57 -6.66 33.13 -11.50
N LEU A 58 -6.56 31.88 -11.02
CA LEU A 58 -5.29 31.20 -10.76
C LEU A 58 -5.19 29.91 -11.58
N PRO A 59 -3.97 29.51 -11.98
CA PRO A 59 -3.77 28.31 -12.80
C PRO A 59 -4.05 27.03 -12.01
N LEU A 60 -4.53 26.01 -12.72
CA LEU A 60 -4.77 24.68 -12.18
C LEU A 60 -3.48 23.84 -12.16
N VAL A 61 -3.15 23.33 -10.98
CA VAL A 61 -2.04 22.41 -10.73
C VAL A 61 -2.61 21.10 -10.19
N ALA A 62 -2.31 20.00 -10.88
CA ALA A 62 -2.80 18.69 -10.48
C ALA A 62 -1.94 18.10 -9.35
N ASN A 63 -2.53 17.65 -8.23
CA ASN A 63 -1.85 16.64 -7.43
C ASN A 63 -1.94 15.29 -8.18
N GLU A 64 -0.83 14.81 -8.75
CA GLU A 64 -0.75 13.68 -9.70
C GLU A 64 -1.21 12.33 -9.12
N ARG A 65 -1.58 12.28 -7.84
CA ARG A 65 -2.29 11.15 -7.24
C ARG A 65 -3.64 10.91 -7.92
N CYS A 66 -4.43 11.96 -8.09
CA CYS A 66 -5.73 11.88 -8.77
C CYS A 66 -6.21 13.18 -9.41
N GLY A 67 -5.63 14.34 -9.07
CA GLY A 67 -6.04 15.67 -9.52
C GLY A 67 -6.11 15.82 -11.05
N SER A 68 -5.23 15.13 -11.77
CA SER A 68 -5.20 15.13 -13.25
C SER A 68 -6.49 14.61 -13.88
N TRP A 69 -7.27 13.77 -13.19
CA TRP A 69 -8.57 13.33 -13.67
C TRP A 69 -9.61 14.45 -13.68
N TYR A 70 -9.52 15.39 -12.73
CA TYR A 70 -10.51 16.46 -12.54
C TYR A 70 -10.14 17.77 -13.26
N ILE A 71 -8.96 17.83 -13.89
CA ILE A 71 -8.54 19.00 -14.66
C ILE A 71 -8.53 18.65 -16.16
N PRO A 72 -9.30 19.36 -17.02
CA PRO A 72 -9.22 19.19 -18.46
C PRO A 72 -7.78 19.46 -18.95
N PRO A 73 -7.19 18.64 -19.84
CA PRO A 73 -5.79 18.76 -20.23
C PRO A 73 -5.39 20.14 -20.72
N GLU A 74 -6.28 20.83 -21.44
CA GLU A 74 -6.09 22.19 -21.96
C GLU A 74 -6.06 23.28 -20.87
N LYS A 75 -6.59 22.99 -19.68
CA LYS A 75 -6.58 23.89 -18.52
C LYS A 75 -5.52 23.53 -17.47
N LYS A 76 -4.88 22.36 -17.59
CA LYS A 76 -3.82 21.93 -16.66
C LYS A 76 -2.52 22.66 -16.98
N LEU A 77 -2.01 23.44 -16.02
CA LEU A 77 -0.72 24.11 -16.18
C LEU A 77 0.45 23.21 -15.79
N ASP A 78 0.37 22.56 -14.63
CA ASP A 78 1.49 21.78 -14.06
C ASP A 78 0.99 20.68 -13.12
N GLY A 79 1.92 19.89 -12.58
CA GLY A 79 1.69 18.83 -11.61
C GLY A 79 2.53 18.97 -10.33
N VAL A 80 2.02 18.42 -9.23
CA VAL A 80 2.70 18.21 -7.96
C VAL A 80 2.41 16.80 -7.46
N TYR A 81 3.18 16.30 -6.50
CA TYR A 81 2.98 14.98 -5.90
C TYR A 81 3.02 15.08 -4.37
N PHE A 82 1.92 15.54 -3.78
CA PHE A 82 1.73 15.54 -2.32
C PHE A 82 1.02 14.25 -1.90
N LYS A 83 1.59 13.52 -0.94
CA LYS A 83 1.02 12.25 -0.48
C LYS A 83 0.30 12.44 0.86
N SER A 84 -0.96 12.01 0.92
CA SER A 84 -1.79 12.07 2.15
C SER A 84 -1.14 11.43 3.37
N THR A 85 -0.34 10.36 3.18
CA THR A 85 0.37 9.69 4.29
C THR A 85 1.33 10.62 5.03
N ASP A 86 1.87 11.63 4.36
CA ASP A 86 2.77 12.60 5.01
C ASP A 86 1.98 13.50 5.98
N GLY A 87 0.66 13.63 5.82
CA GLY A 87 -0.24 14.36 6.72
C GLY A 87 -0.95 13.49 7.76
N HIS A 88 -0.68 12.19 7.83
CA HIS A 88 -1.34 11.31 8.82
C HIS A 88 -0.93 11.66 10.26
N MET A 89 -1.84 11.37 11.20
CA MET A 89 -1.60 11.51 12.64
C MET A 89 -0.29 10.80 13.03
N GLY A 90 0.56 11.47 13.80
CA GLY A 90 1.84 10.91 14.25
C GLY A 90 2.98 11.00 13.23
N GLU A 91 2.68 11.12 11.94
CA GLU A 91 3.68 11.33 10.88
C GLU A 91 4.02 12.82 10.73
N TRP A 92 3.07 13.63 10.27
CA TRP A 92 3.20 15.06 9.96
C TRP A 92 4.58 15.40 9.37
N GLY A 93 4.86 14.73 8.25
CA GLY A 93 6.13 14.73 7.58
C GLY A 93 6.27 15.83 6.53
N PHE A 94 7.52 16.19 6.26
CA PHE A 94 7.92 16.94 5.07
C PHE A 94 8.72 15.99 4.17
N SER A 95 8.30 15.79 2.93
CA SER A 95 8.93 14.80 2.06
C SER A 95 10.26 15.29 1.50
N LEU A 96 11.37 14.76 2.03
CA LEU A 96 12.73 15.05 1.54
C LEU A 96 13.06 14.46 0.15
N ARG A 97 12.10 13.75 -0.46
CA ARG A 97 12.23 13.15 -1.80
C ARG A 97 11.29 13.76 -2.83
N ARG A 98 10.14 14.29 -2.40
CA ARG A 98 9.12 14.90 -3.26
C ARG A 98 8.96 16.34 -2.80
N LEU A 99 9.92 17.17 -3.19
CA LEU A 99 10.03 18.53 -2.69
C LEU A 99 8.98 19.46 -3.28
N ASN A 100 8.39 19.13 -4.44
CA ASN A 100 7.37 19.93 -5.11
C ASN A 100 7.79 21.40 -5.37
N LEU A 101 9.09 21.67 -5.54
CA LEU A 101 9.61 23.04 -5.72
C LEU A 101 9.20 23.66 -7.06
N GLN A 102 8.83 22.86 -8.05
CA GLN A 102 8.30 23.35 -9.33
C GLN A 102 6.99 24.14 -9.14
N LEU A 103 6.24 23.92 -8.05
CA LEU A 103 5.08 24.75 -7.71
C LEU A 103 5.48 26.23 -7.53
N LEU A 104 6.71 26.50 -7.07
CA LEU A 104 7.20 27.87 -6.91
C LEU A 104 7.41 28.58 -8.25
N ASP A 105 7.68 27.85 -9.34
CA ASP A 105 7.77 28.42 -10.69
C ASP A 105 6.38 28.90 -11.16
N VAL A 106 5.33 28.14 -10.83
CA VAL A 106 3.93 28.54 -11.07
C VAL A 106 3.59 29.78 -10.24
N VAL A 107 3.90 29.77 -8.94
CA VAL A 107 3.62 30.89 -8.04
C VAL A 107 4.36 32.16 -8.46
N GLN A 108 5.63 32.05 -8.85
CA GLN A 108 6.42 33.18 -9.34
C GLN A 108 5.74 33.83 -10.56
N LYS A 109 5.24 33.02 -11.50
CA LYS A 109 4.68 33.51 -12.76
C LYS A 109 3.25 34.05 -12.64
N TYR A 110 2.42 33.41 -11.82
CA TYR A 110 0.98 33.70 -11.75
C TYR A 110 0.52 34.28 -10.41
N GLY A 111 1.42 34.46 -9.45
CA GLY A 111 1.12 35.01 -8.13
C GLY A 111 0.43 34.05 -7.17
N GLY A 112 0.12 32.82 -7.59
CA GLY A 112 -0.55 31.79 -6.78
C GLY A 112 -0.87 30.55 -7.62
N ALA A 113 -1.58 29.58 -7.04
CA ALA A 113 -2.01 28.37 -7.74
C ALA A 113 -3.27 27.75 -7.12
N VAL A 114 -4.04 27.02 -7.93
CA VAL A 114 -5.10 26.11 -7.46
C VAL A 114 -4.58 24.68 -7.53
N VAL A 115 -4.32 24.05 -6.37
CA VAL A 115 -3.89 22.65 -6.29
C VAL A 115 -5.11 21.76 -6.10
N VAL A 116 -5.32 20.84 -7.04
CA VAL A 116 -6.51 19.98 -7.10
C VAL A 116 -6.18 18.57 -6.61
N ASP A 117 -6.98 18.08 -5.67
CA ASP A 117 -6.95 16.70 -5.21
C ASP A 117 -8.37 16.23 -4.83
N SER A 118 -8.54 14.94 -4.58
CA SER A 118 -9.82 14.39 -4.12
C SER A 118 -9.62 13.37 -3.01
N THR A 119 -10.70 12.98 -2.35
CA THR A 119 -10.66 11.94 -1.33
C THR A 119 -11.94 11.14 -1.36
N ARG A 120 -11.81 9.84 -1.08
CA ARG A 120 -12.93 8.92 -0.95
C ARG A 120 -13.75 9.13 0.33
N ARG A 121 -14.86 8.41 0.36
CA ARG A 121 -15.97 8.46 1.32
C ARG A 121 -15.60 8.83 2.76
N GLY A 122 -16.44 9.69 3.35
CA GLY A 122 -16.45 10.02 4.78
C GLY A 122 -15.60 11.25 5.14
N LYS A 123 -14.51 11.50 4.41
CA LYS A 123 -13.67 12.70 4.56
C LYS A 123 -14.22 13.85 3.72
N SER A 124 -14.19 15.07 4.27
CA SER A 124 -14.52 16.31 3.55
C SER A 124 -13.35 16.80 2.69
N MET A 125 -12.12 16.37 3.01
CA MET A 125 -10.89 16.84 2.40
C MET A 125 -9.78 15.79 2.60
N PRO A 126 -8.92 15.56 1.59
CA PRO A 126 -7.75 14.68 1.75
C PRO A 126 -6.73 15.29 2.72
N ASP A 127 -6.01 14.43 3.46
CA ASP A 127 -4.92 14.83 4.35
C ASP A 127 -3.78 15.57 3.61
N ALA A 128 -3.65 15.33 2.29
CA ALA A 128 -2.74 16.06 1.43
C ALA A 128 -3.04 17.58 1.43
N LEU A 129 -4.32 17.95 1.34
CA LEU A 129 -4.76 19.35 1.33
C LEU A 129 -4.94 19.92 2.75
N SER A 130 -5.41 19.13 3.71
CA SER A 130 -5.66 19.64 5.07
C SER A 130 -4.39 19.81 5.91
N LYS A 131 -3.35 19.01 5.63
CA LYS A 131 -2.14 18.94 6.47
C LYS A 131 -0.84 18.94 5.67
N THR A 132 -0.67 18.08 4.67
CA THR A 132 0.62 17.94 3.98
C THR A 132 1.07 19.22 3.28
N ILE A 133 0.21 19.83 2.45
CA ILE A 133 0.54 21.09 1.76
C ILE A 133 0.66 22.26 2.74
N PRO A 134 -0.19 22.40 3.76
CA PRO A 134 0.04 23.34 4.85
C PRO A 134 1.42 23.23 5.52
N ILE A 135 1.83 22.02 5.92
CA ILE A 135 3.18 21.76 6.46
C ILE A 135 4.24 22.21 5.46
N TRP A 136 4.07 21.86 4.18
CA TRP A 136 4.99 22.24 3.12
C TRP A 136 5.11 23.77 2.97
N CYS A 137 3.99 24.48 2.90
CA CYS A 137 3.97 25.95 2.80
C CYS A 137 4.71 26.58 3.98
N THR A 138 4.46 26.12 5.21
CA THR A 138 5.12 26.64 6.40
C THR A 138 6.62 26.37 6.40
N VAL A 139 7.04 25.17 5.99
CA VAL A 139 8.47 24.82 5.90
C VAL A 139 9.18 25.69 4.86
N ILE A 140 8.58 25.89 3.68
CA ILE A 140 9.15 26.76 2.64
C ILE A 140 9.19 28.21 3.12
N ASN A 141 8.11 28.70 3.74
CA ASN A 141 8.07 30.07 4.26
C ASN A 141 9.18 30.31 5.29
N ARG A 142 9.33 29.44 6.29
CA ARG A 142 10.38 29.57 7.30
C ARG A 142 11.78 29.45 6.71
N ALA A 143 11.98 28.57 5.74
CA ALA A 143 13.29 28.40 5.10
C ALA A 143 13.68 29.60 4.22
N VAL A 144 12.71 30.24 3.54
CA VAL A 144 12.95 31.33 2.59
C VAL A 144 12.93 32.71 3.26
N PHE A 145 12.10 32.90 4.28
CA PHE A 145 11.83 34.18 4.94
C PHE A 145 12.23 34.19 6.43
N ASP A 146 13.22 33.40 6.81
CA ASP A 146 13.67 33.22 8.22
C ASP A 146 13.90 34.55 8.96
N ALA A 147 14.41 35.57 8.26
CA ALA A 147 14.70 36.88 8.82
C ALA A 147 13.48 37.83 8.96
N GLU A 148 12.33 37.49 8.39
CA GLU A 148 11.19 38.41 8.19
C GLU A 148 10.02 38.17 9.18
N GLY A 149 10.20 37.33 10.20
CA GLY A 149 9.25 37.15 11.30
C GLY A 149 8.69 35.73 11.43
N GLN A 150 7.62 35.57 12.23
CA GLN A 150 6.99 34.27 12.46
C GLN A 150 6.08 33.88 11.30
N HIS A 151 6.33 32.71 10.73
CA HIS A 151 5.47 32.06 9.72
C HIS A 151 4.74 30.88 10.38
N PRO A 152 3.61 31.12 11.08
CA PRO A 152 2.87 30.07 11.76
C PRO A 152 2.19 29.13 10.76
N LEU A 153 2.02 27.87 11.15
CA LEU A 153 1.20 26.93 10.37
C LEU A 153 -0.23 27.45 10.23
N SER A 154 -0.82 27.20 9.06
CA SER A 154 -2.25 27.43 8.80
C SER A 154 -2.91 26.10 8.46
N THR A 155 -3.85 25.63 9.27
CA THR A 155 -4.64 24.40 8.99
C THR A 155 -6.14 24.71 8.99
N PRO A 156 -6.97 23.93 8.27
CA PRO A 156 -8.42 24.13 8.26
C PRO A 156 -9.04 23.63 9.58
N PRO A 157 -9.66 24.50 10.41
CA PRO A 157 -10.22 24.11 11.71
C PRO A 157 -11.32 23.02 11.62
N GLN A 158 -12.00 22.93 10.49
CA GLN A 158 -13.04 21.94 10.22
C GLN A 158 -12.51 20.52 9.97
N ALA A 159 -11.20 20.37 9.73
CA ALA A 159 -10.58 19.06 9.47
C ALA A 159 -9.38 18.77 10.37
N VAL A 160 -8.80 19.78 11.02
CA VAL A 160 -7.65 19.65 11.93
C VAL A 160 -8.00 20.31 13.26
N SER A 161 -8.03 19.52 14.33
CA SER A 161 -8.32 20.03 15.68
C SER A 161 -7.20 20.97 16.17
N GLN A 162 -7.49 21.86 17.13
CA GLN A 162 -6.47 22.72 17.72
C GLN A 162 -5.31 21.93 18.37
N SER A 163 -5.61 20.76 18.96
CA SER A 163 -4.60 19.88 19.53
C SER A 163 -3.69 19.27 18.44
N GLU A 164 -4.28 18.78 17.35
CA GLU A 164 -3.50 18.26 16.21
C GLU A 164 -2.66 19.37 15.57
N HIS A 165 -3.25 20.56 15.38
CA HIS A 165 -2.54 21.75 14.88
C HIS A 165 -1.30 22.08 15.71
N ALA A 166 -1.43 22.16 17.04
CA ALA A 166 -0.32 22.46 17.94
C ALA A 166 0.79 21.38 17.87
N GLN A 167 0.39 20.11 17.75
CA GLN A 167 1.34 19.01 17.58
C GLN A 167 2.09 19.06 16.25
N ILE A 168 1.41 19.42 15.16
CA ILE A 168 2.06 19.64 13.85
C ILE A 168 3.05 20.80 13.96
N GLU A 169 2.59 21.95 14.48
CA GLU A 169 3.39 23.17 14.63
C GLU A 169 4.68 22.90 15.40
N SER A 170 4.62 22.13 16.50
CA SER A 170 5.78 21.75 17.32
C SER A 170 6.87 20.98 16.56
N ARG A 171 6.55 20.38 15.40
CA ARG A 171 7.49 19.60 14.58
C ARG A 171 8.06 20.38 13.39
N ILE A 172 7.49 21.53 13.05
CA ILE A 172 7.86 22.28 11.83
C ILE A 172 9.35 22.65 11.83
N ASP A 173 9.91 23.13 12.94
CA ASP A 173 11.32 23.53 12.99
C ASP A 173 12.28 22.36 12.76
N GLY A 174 11.90 21.15 13.16
CA GLY A 174 12.62 19.93 12.82
C GLY A 174 12.56 19.63 11.32
N ARG A 175 11.42 19.89 10.67
CA ARG A 175 11.25 19.72 9.22
C ARG A 175 12.04 20.77 8.42
N VAL A 176 12.08 22.01 8.88
CA VAL A 176 12.88 23.10 8.28
C VAL A 176 14.36 22.73 8.30
N ARG A 177 14.88 22.32 9.46
CA ARG A 177 16.29 21.85 9.58
C ARG A 177 16.57 20.68 8.64
N GLN A 178 15.70 19.67 8.62
CA GLN A 178 15.85 18.54 7.68
C GLN A 178 15.87 18.99 6.22
N PHE A 179 15.01 19.93 5.82
CA PHE A 179 15.00 20.46 4.46
C PHE A 179 16.32 21.17 4.12
N ILE A 180 16.82 22.04 5.01
CA ILE A 180 18.06 22.78 4.79
C ILE A 180 19.27 21.83 4.79
N ASP A 181 19.42 20.99 5.81
CA ASP A 181 20.63 20.19 6.03
C ASP A 181 20.76 19.03 5.04
N ILE A 182 19.64 18.38 4.68
CA ILE A 182 19.63 17.19 3.82
C ILE A 182 19.44 17.55 2.36
N CYS A 183 18.47 18.43 2.04
CA CYS A 183 18.18 18.74 0.64
C CYS A 183 19.10 19.83 0.09
N LYS A 184 19.70 20.66 0.96
CA LYS A 184 20.60 21.77 0.61
C LYS A 184 20.03 22.62 -0.55
N PRO A 185 18.80 23.15 -0.42
CA PRO A 185 18.19 23.98 -1.45
C PRO A 185 18.99 25.27 -1.66
N ASN A 186 18.98 25.80 -2.88
CA ASN A 186 19.49 27.14 -3.16
C ASN A 186 18.47 28.18 -2.65
N ILE A 187 18.59 28.56 -1.37
CA ILE A 187 17.68 29.53 -0.72
C ILE A 187 17.62 30.87 -1.46
N PRO A 188 18.75 31.49 -1.90
CA PRO A 188 18.70 32.68 -2.75
C PRO A 188 17.82 32.54 -3.99
N ASP A 189 17.93 31.44 -4.74
CA ASP A 189 17.07 31.19 -5.90
C ASP A 189 15.61 31.04 -5.51
N LEU A 190 15.31 30.36 -4.40
CA LEU A 190 13.95 30.23 -3.89
C LEU A 190 13.37 31.59 -3.47
N ARG A 191 14.16 32.45 -2.81
CA ARG A 191 13.77 33.81 -2.43
C ARG A 191 13.54 34.70 -3.64
N ALA A 192 14.31 34.52 -4.71
CA ALA A 192 14.11 35.23 -5.97
C ALA A 192 12.82 34.82 -6.69
N LYS A 193 12.36 33.58 -6.51
CA LYS A 193 11.07 33.10 -7.04
C LYS A 193 9.88 33.54 -6.17
N LEU A 194 10.08 33.57 -4.85
CA LEU A 194 9.02 33.75 -3.87
C LEU A 194 9.20 35.08 -3.14
N HIS A 195 8.48 36.11 -3.59
CA HIS A 195 8.59 37.45 -3.02
C HIS A 195 7.79 37.64 -1.74
N LYS A 196 6.71 36.86 -1.55
CA LYS A 196 5.81 36.88 -0.38
C LYS A 196 5.63 35.47 0.19
N PRO A 197 5.27 35.28 1.46
CA PRO A 197 4.99 33.95 1.99
C PRO A 197 3.81 33.28 1.26
N LEU A 198 3.82 31.96 1.21
CA LEU A 198 2.73 31.13 0.72
C LEU A 198 1.63 31.03 1.78
N ARG A 199 0.36 31.07 1.36
CA ARG A 199 -0.77 30.85 2.28
C ARG A 199 -1.79 29.88 1.70
N PRO A 200 -2.03 28.73 2.38
CA PRO A 200 -3.12 27.83 2.01
C PRO A 200 -4.50 28.48 2.16
N ILE A 201 -5.39 28.22 1.19
CA ILE A 201 -6.82 28.55 1.23
C ILE A 201 -7.60 27.30 0.84
N TRP A 202 -8.52 26.83 1.68
CA TRP A 202 -9.24 25.58 1.40
C TRP A 202 -10.59 25.82 0.75
N VAL A 203 -10.81 25.15 -0.39
CA VAL A 203 -12.06 25.24 -1.15
C VAL A 203 -12.62 23.85 -1.37
N THR A 204 -13.91 23.68 -1.06
CA THR A 204 -14.67 22.44 -1.26
C THR A 204 -15.95 22.77 -2.01
N GLN A 205 -16.69 21.78 -2.50
CA GLN A 205 -17.99 22.02 -3.14
C GLN A 205 -19.05 22.67 -2.23
N GLN A 206 -18.83 22.70 -0.90
CA GLN A 206 -19.70 23.42 0.05
C GLN A 206 -19.27 24.87 0.26
N SER A 207 -18.10 25.28 -0.24
CA SER A 207 -17.59 26.63 -0.11
C SER A 207 -18.29 27.57 -1.08
N SER A 208 -18.66 28.76 -0.62
CA SER A 208 -19.05 29.86 -1.52
C SER A 208 -17.82 30.38 -2.25
N LEU A 209 -17.90 30.45 -3.58
CA LEU A 209 -16.84 31.03 -4.41
C LEU A 209 -16.96 32.57 -4.42
N PRO A 210 -15.85 33.30 -4.48
CA PRO A 210 -15.88 34.75 -4.53
C PRO A 210 -16.53 35.24 -5.84
N GLU A 211 -17.46 36.18 -5.75
CA GLU A 211 -18.10 36.81 -6.92
C GLU A 211 -17.13 37.72 -7.69
N VAL A 212 -16.16 38.32 -6.97
CA VAL A 212 -15.11 39.18 -7.52
C VAL A 212 -13.76 38.56 -7.18
N THR A 213 -12.86 38.52 -8.16
CA THR A 213 -11.53 37.96 -7.99
C THR A 213 -10.79 38.64 -6.83
N PRO A 214 -10.39 37.89 -5.79
CA PRO A 214 -9.71 38.45 -4.64
C PRO A 214 -8.29 38.89 -4.97
N SER A 215 -7.85 40.00 -4.37
CA SER A 215 -6.47 40.47 -4.43
C SER A 215 -5.73 40.11 -3.14
N PHE A 216 -4.52 39.55 -3.26
CA PHE A 216 -3.70 39.11 -2.13
C PHE A 216 -2.38 39.91 -2.10
N THR A 217 -2.33 40.95 -1.27
CA THR A 217 -1.15 41.83 -1.17
C THR A 217 -0.06 41.26 -0.28
N GLU A 218 -0.41 40.50 0.76
CA GLU A 218 0.53 40.05 1.80
C GLU A 218 1.12 38.66 1.57
N PHE A 219 0.51 37.85 0.70
CA PHE A 219 0.90 36.46 0.50
C PHE A 219 0.54 35.97 -0.90
N HIS A 220 1.17 34.86 -1.31
CA HIS A 220 0.78 34.09 -2.49
C HIS A 220 -0.26 33.03 -2.11
N PRO A 221 -1.50 33.09 -2.63
CA PRO A 221 -2.52 32.09 -2.32
C PRO A 221 -2.20 30.73 -2.96
N ILE A 222 -2.28 29.68 -2.15
CA ILE A 222 -2.30 28.30 -2.62
C ILE A 222 -3.70 27.76 -2.32
N VAL A 223 -4.58 27.84 -3.32
CA VAL A 223 -5.97 27.41 -3.22
C VAL A 223 -6.01 25.89 -3.31
N LEU A 224 -6.30 25.24 -2.20
CA LEU A 224 -6.39 23.80 -2.03
C LEU A 224 -7.81 23.35 -2.32
N CYS A 225 -8.05 22.92 -3.55
CA CYS A 225 -9.35 22.54 -4.07
C CYS A 225 -9.59 21.04 -3.89
N THR A 226 -10.51 20.69 -2.98
CA THR A 226 -11.08 19.33 -2.94
C THR A 226 -12.11 19.22 -4.06
N ALA A 227 -11.79 18.46 -5.10
CA ALA A 227 -12.62 18.36 -6.30
C ALA A 227 -14.02 17.79 -6.01
N SER A 228 -14.09 16.71 -5.24
CA SER A 228 -15.34 15.99 -4.99
C SER A 228 -16.14 16.54 -3.82
N ARG A 229 -17.48 16.53 -3.91
CA ARG A 229 -18.34 16.80 -2.77
C ARG A 229 -18.31 15.66 -1.76
N ARG A 230 -18.52 15.99 -0.49
CA ARG A 230 -18.66 15.00 0.58
C ARG A 230 -20.04 14.35 0.52
N VAL A 231 -20.06 13.02 0.43
CA VAL A 231 -21.28 12.21 0.54
C VAL A 231 -21.53 11.84 1.99
N HIS A 232 -22.73 12.16 2.49
CA HIS A 232 -23.16 11.84 3.86
C HIS A 232 -23.99 10.55 3.84
N GLY A 233 -23.35 9.39 4.00
CA GLY A 233 -24.04 8.10 3.96
C GLY A 233 -23.41 7.11 2.99
N ALA A 234 -24.22 6.26 2.35
CA ALA A 234 -23.76 5.26 1.37
C ALA A 234 -23.90 5.81 -0.05
N GLU A 235 -22.91 5.61 -0.93
CA GLU A 235 -22.91 6.16 -2.30
C GLU A 235 -24.12 5.71 -3.15
N ALA A 236 -24.73 4.57 -2.81
CA ALA A 236 -25.99 4.13 -3.42
C ALA A 236 -27.16 5.11 -3.22
N SER A 237 -27.10 6.03 -2.25
CA SER A 237 -28.11 7.07 -2.05
C SER A 237 -27.89 8.33 -2.87
N GLU A 238 -26.80 8.42 -3.63
CA GLU A 238 -26.39 9.63 -4.35
C GLU A 238 -26.72 9.58 -5.85
N ASN A 239 -27.69 8.75 -6.26
CA ASN A 239 -28.14 8.61 -7.65
C ASN A 239 -26.99 8.41 -8.66
N GLY A 240 -25.99 7.59 -8.29
CA GLY A 240 -24.87 7.25 -9.16
C GLY A 240 -23.66 8.19 -9.10
N TYR A 241 -23.62 9.15 -8.18
CA TYR A 241 -22.38 9.89 -7.91
C TYR A 241 -21.42 9.12 -7.00
N VAL A 242 -20.13 9.20 -7.32
CA VAL A 242 -19.04 8.56 -6.58
C VAL A 242 -18.07 9.64 -6.08
N GLN A 243 -18.00 9.82 -4.76
CA GLN A 243 -17.06 10.77 -4.15
C GLN A 243 -15.62 10.30 -4.36
N GLY A 244 -14.75 11.18 -4.86
CA GLY A 244 -13.34 10.87 -5.03
C GLY A 244 -13.12 9.75 -6.04
N ALA A 245 -13.95 9.71 -7.09
CA ALA A 245 -13.98 8.64 -8.09
C ALA A 245 -12.61 8.28 -8.69
N ALA A 246 -11.67 9.22 -8.77
CA ALA A 246 -10.32 8.98 -9.31
C ALA A 246 -9.24 8.65 -8.25
N ASP A 247 -9.56 8.68 -6.95
CA ASP A 247 -8.60 8.44 -5.87
C ASP A 247 -8.14 6.96 -5.79
N ASP A 248 -8.91 6.02 -6.36
CA ASP A 248 -8.51 4.63 -6.69
C ASP A 248 -8.73 4.29 -8.16
N HIS A 249 -8.40 5.20 -9.06
CA HIS A 249 -8.52 4.91 -10.49
C HIS A 249 -7.80 3.62 -10.90
N GLU A 250 -6.73 3.20 -10.22
CA GLU A 250 -6.04 1.94 -10.49
C GLU A 250 -6.94 0.70 -10.30
N ALA A 251 -8.00 0.78 -9.49
CA ALA A 251 -8.91 -0.33 -9.20
C ALA A 251 -10.02 -0.51 -10.25
N TRP A 252 -10.32 0.50 -11.07
CA TRP A 252 -11.47 0.47 -11.99
C TRP A 252 -11.21 1.04 -13.40
N SER A 253 -10.14 1.82 -13.60
CA SER A 253 -9.92 2.53 -14.87
C SER A 253 -9.59 1.61 -16.05
N HIS A 254 -9.23 0.34 -15.80
CA HIS A 254 -8.79 -0.60 -16.83
C HIS A 254 -7.64 -0.04 -17.70
N GLY A 255 -6.76 0.76 -17.10
CA GLY A 255 -5.64 1.41 -17.79
C GLY A 255 -5.98 2.73 -18.48
N LEU A 256 -7.24 3.16 -18.44
CA LEU A 256 -7.65 4.48 -18.92
C LEU A 256 -6.86 5.58 -18.21
N THR A 257 -6.32 6.53 -18.96
CA THR A 257 -5.61 7.69 -18.42
C THR A 257 -6.48 8.94 -18.49
N PRO A 258 -6.18 9.99 -17.70
CA PRO A 258 -6.92 11.25 -17.78
C PRO A 258 -6.96 11.85 -19.19
N ALA A 259 -5.85 11.83 -19.92
CA ALA A 259 -5.76 12.40 -21.25
C ALA A 259 -6.69 11.66 -22.24
N VAL A 260 -6.66 10.32 -22.22
CA VAL A 260 -7.51 9.47 -23.07
C VAL A 260 -8.98 9.69 -22.71
N PHE A 261 -9.32 9.77 -21.42
CA PHE A 261 -10.67 10.06 -20.97
C PHE A 261 -11.17 11.40 -21.51
N TRP A 262 -10.43 12.49 -21.30
CA TRP A 262 -10.86 13.83 -21.70
C TRP A 262 -11.01 13.99 -23.22
N LYS A 263 -10.09 13.39 -23.99
CA LYS A 263 -10.13 13.33 -25.45
C LYS A 263 -11.38 12.60 -25.96
N ASN A 264 -11.76 11.51 -25.30
CA ASN A 264 -12.86 10.63 -25.74
C ASN A 264 -14.13 10.74 -24.88
N ARG A 265 -14.25 11.79 -24.06
CA ARG A 265 -15.28 11.88 -22.99
C ARG A 265 -16.70 11.67 -23.51
N HIS A 266 -17.06 12.30 -24.63
CA HIS A 266 -18.42 12.23 -25.18
C HIS A 266 -18.77 10.82 -25.64
N PHE A 267 -17.79 10.08 -26.16
CA PHE A 267 -17.96 8.70 -26.57
C PHE A 267 -18.08 7.78 -25.35
N LEU A 268 -17.13 7.88 -24.41
CA LEU A 268 -17.14 7.10 -23.17
C LEU A 268 -18.41 7.31 -22.31
N MET A 269 -18.93 8.54 -22.28
CA MET A 269 -20.18 8.87 -21.58
C MET A 269 -21.44 8.33 -22.28
N ARG A 270 -21.36 7.91 -23.55
CA ARG A 270 -22.47 7.27 -24.28
C ARG A 270 -22.35 5.75 -24.33
N THR A 271 -21.19 5.22 -23.96
CA THR A 271 -20.94 3.77 -23.91
C THR A 271 -21.75 3.12 -22.78
N SER A 272 -22.33 1.96 -23.09
CA SER A 272 -23.01 1.13 -22.10
C SER A 272 -22.03 0.60 -21.05
N GLU A 273 -22.51 0.22 -19.85
CA GLU A 273 -21.62 -0.36 -18.82
C GLU A 273 -20.99 -1.68 -19.28
N GLU A 274 -21.72 -2.48 -20.07
CA GLU A 274 -21.26 -3.76 -20.62
C GLU A 274 -20.11 -3.57 -21.64
N ASP A 275 -20.17 -2.50 -22.42
CA ASP A 275 -19.17 -2.19 -23.45
C ASP A 275 -18.00 -1.35 -22.93
N ALA A 276 -18.09 -0.79 -21.72
CA ALA A 276 -17.11 0.18 -21.20
C ALA A 276 -15.67 -0.36 -21.26
N THR A 277 -15.45 -1.58 -20.79
CA THR A 277 -14.11 -2.21 -20.77
C THR A 277 -13.56 -2.48 -22.17
N SER A 278 -14.41 -2.96 -23.10
CA SER A 278 -13.99 -3.26 -24.47
C SER A 278 -13.68 -1.98 -25.25
N VAL A 279 -14.47 -0.93 -25.01
CA VAL A 279 -14.24 0.41 -25.56
C VAL A 279 -12.99 1.04 -25.00
N ILE A 280 -12.73 0.98 -23.69
CA ILE A 280 -11.48 1.47 -23.09
C ILE A 280 -10.28 0.75 -23.73
N ALA A 281 -10.33 -0.57 -23.82
CA ALA A 281 -9.25 -1.34 -24.46
C ALA A 281 -9.06 -0.96 -25.93
N LYS A 282 -10.14 -0.65 -26.66
CA LYS A 282 -10.07 -0.15 -28.03
C LYS A 282 -9.44 1.24 -28.09
N LEU A 283 -9.89 2.18 -27.26
CA LEU A 283 -9.35 3.53 -27.22
C LEU A 283 -7.86 3.54 -26.85
N LEU A 284 -7.42 2.66 -25.95
CA LEU A 284 -6.00 2.53 -25.61
C LEU A 284 -5.16 1.97 -26.75
N ARG A 285 -5.74 1.18 -27.67
CA ARG A 285 -5.07 0.71 -28.89
C ARG A 285 -5.10 1.75 -30.01
N ASP A 286 -6.22 2.47 -30.12
CA ASP A 286 -6.51 3.38 -31.23
C ASP A 286 -6.02 4.82 -30.96
N ASP A 287 -5.66 5.19 -29.72
CA ASP A 287 -5.20 6.54 -29.41
C ASP A 287 -3.83 6.81 -30.06
N PRO A 288 -3.74 7.65 -31.10
CA PRO A 288 -2.49 8.00 -31.76
C PRO A 288 -1.58 8.89 -30.89
N ASN A 289 -1.94 9.18 -29.63
CA ASN A 289 -0.97 9.68 -28.63
C ASN A 289 -0.08 8.58 -28.05
N ASP A 290 -0.33 7.30 -28.39
CA ASP A 290 0.70 6.27 -28.44
C ASP A 290 1.54 6.39 -29.74
N GLY A 291 1.23 7.31 -30.65
CA GLY A 291 1.98 7.61 -31.88
C GLY A 291 2.60 9.01 -31.93
N THR A 292 2.36 9.89 -30.94
CA THR A 292 3.19 11.07 -30.72
C THR A 292 4.40 10.64 -29.91
N ASN A 293 5.61 10.83 -30.45
CA ASN A 293 6.86 10.46 -29.79
C ASN A 293 6.83 10.82 -28.29
N THR A 294 7.01 9.82 -27.41
CA THR A 294 7.11 10.05 -25.97
C THR A 294 8.22 11.07 -25.74
N THR A 295 7.88 12.26 -25.23
CA THR A 295 8.87 13.31 -24.99
C THR A 295 9.68 12.95 -23.76
N ALA A 296 10.98 12.71 -23.94
CA ALA A 296 11.88 12.41 -22.84
C ALA A 296 12.00 13.62 -21.90
N ALA A 297 11.90 13.39 -20.60
CA ALA A 297 12.01 14.41 -19.58
C ALA A 297 13.48 14.68 -19.24
N LEU A 298 13.95 15.91 -19.47
CA LEU A 298 15.27 16.37 -19.02
C LEU A 298 15.30 16.44 -17.48
N ILE A 299 16.32 15.84 -16.88
CA ILE A 299 16.54 15.89 -15.44
C ILE A 299 17.39 17.10 -15.07
N LYS A 300 16.76 18.17 -14.60
CA LYS A 300 17.45 19.36 -14.10
C LYS A 300 18.10 19.06 -12.74
N PRO A 301 19.24 19.68 -12.41
CA PRO A 301 19.95 20.73 -13.16
C PRO A 301 20.86 20.22 -14.29
N THR A 302 20.87 18.93 -14.61
CA THR A 302 21.65 18.45 -15.76
C THR A 302 21.15 19.05 -17.07
N SER A 303 22.02 19.10 -18.07
CA SER A 303 21.71 19.55 -19.43
C SER A 303 21.59 18.39 -20.44
N SER A 304 22.00 17.18 -20.05
CA SER A 304 22.18 16.04 -20.95
C SER A 304 21.51 14.74 -20.51
N LEU A 305 20.99 14.61 -19.29
CA LEU A 305 20.35 13.36 -18.82
C LEU A 305 18.83 13.40 -18.96
N TYR A 306 18.28 12.46 -19.73
CA TYR A 306 16.86 12.36 -20.02
C TYR A 306 16.29 11.01 -19.56
N ILE A 307 15.03 11.02 -19.12
CA ILE A 307 14.27 9.82 -18.76
C ILE A 307 13.02 9.72 -19.64
N SER A 308 12.73 8.52 -20.15
CA SER A 308 11.52 8.30 -20.95
C SER A 308 10.94 6.89 -20.79
N SER A 309 9.69 6.71 -21.24
CA SER A 309 9.19 5.37 -21.55
C SER A 309 9.88 4.84 -22.81
N SER A 310 10.09 3.53 -22.89
CA SER A 310 10.60 2.88 -24.10
C SER A 310 9.54 2.70 -25.19
N GLN A 311 8.28 3.06 -24.94
CA GLN A 311 7.20 3.00 -25.93
C GLN A 311 7.22 4.24 -26.82
N ASN A 312 7.16 4.02 -28.13
CA ASN A 312 7.00 5.06 -29.16
C ASN A 312 7.96 6.23 -28.96
N LEU A 313 9.24 5.90 -28.79
CA LEU A 313 10.30 6.85 -28.48
C LEU A 313 11.20 7.07 -29.68
N ASP A 314 11.37 8.33 -30.05
CA ASP A 314 12.37 8.73 -31.03
C ASP A 314 13.75 8.80 -30.40
N LEU A 315 14.66 7.95 -30.88
CA LEU A 315 16.03 7.84 -30.38
C LEU A 315 17.01 8.76 -31.11
N THR A 316 16.60 9.41 -32.21
CA THR A 316 17.50 10.16 -33.12
C THR A 316 18.20 11.37 -32.49
N HIS A 317 17.73 11.80 -31.32
CA HIS A 317 18.27 12.93 -30.57
C HIS A 317 19.24 12.53 -29.47
N PHE A 318 19.57 11.25 -29.33
CA PHE A 318 20.39 10.76 -28.22
C PHE A 318 21.65 10.05 -28.72
N ASP A 319 22.79 10.43 -28.15
CA ASP A 319 24.09 9.84 -28.45
C ASP A 319 24.32 8.56 -27.64
N VAL A 320 23.77 8.52 -26.42
CA VAL A 320 23.90 7.41 -25.48
C VAL A 320 22.51 6.96 -25.04
N VAL A 321 22.22 5.67 -25.18
CA VAL A 321 20.95 5.07 -24.75
C VAL A 321 21.19 3.94 -23.76
N ILE A 322 20.53 3.98 -22.62
CA ILE A 322 20.53 2.92 -21.60
C ILE A 322 19.08 2.45 -21.42
N SER A 323 18.78 1.21 -21.82
CA SER A 323 17.42 0.66 -21.74
C SER A 323 17.30 -0.40 -20.66
N CYS A 324 16.36 -0.22 -19.72
CA CYS A 324 16.00 -1.21 -18.70
C CYS A 324 14.75 -1.97 -19.16
N ALA A 325 14.93 -3.03 -19.94
CA ALA A 325 13.83 -3.80 -20.52
C ALA A 325 14.18 -5.30 -20.66
N PRO A 326 13.19 -6.19 -20.74
CA PRO A 326 13.46 -7.62 -20.93
C PRO A 326 14.07 -7.91 -22.31
N ILE A 327 13.66 -7.13 -23.31
CA ILE A 327 14.06 -7.28 -24.71
C ILE A 327 14.80 -5.99 -25.11
N PRO A 328 16.05 -6.10 -25.63
CA PRO A 328 16.79 -4.95 -26.12
C PRO A 328 16.21 -4.42 -27.43
N TYR A 329 16.52 -3.17 -27.78
CA TYR A 329 16.24 -2.65 -29.12
C TYR A 329 16.99 -3.46 -30.18
N GLN A 330 16.36 -3.63 -31.35
CA GLN A 330 16.99 -4.27 -32.49
C GLN A 330 18.17 -3.40 -32.98
N PRO A 331 19.30 -4.00 -33.42
CA PRO A 331 20.48 -3.26 -33.87
C PRO A 331 20.18 -2.24 -34.98
N GLU A 332 19.22 -2.53 -35.85
CA GLU A 332 18.77 -1.68 -36.94
C GLU A 332 18.20 -0.36 -36.42
N ILE A 333 17.35 -0.40 -35.39
CA ILE A 333 16.73 0.78 -34.76
C ILE A 333 17.82 1.71 -34.18
N ILE A 334 18.80 1.13 -33.49
CA ILE A 334 19.92 1.87 -32.89
C ILE A 334 20.78 2.53 -33.97
N LYS A 335 21.06 1.79 -35.05
CA LYS A 335 21.86 2.29 -36.18
C LYS A 335 21.14 3.38 -36.96
N ASP A 336 19.85 3.21 -37.25
CA ASP A 336 19.03 4.18 -37.98
C ASP A 336 18.86 5.48 -37.18
N ALA A 337 18.73 5.37 -35.86
CA ALA A 337 18.72 6.50 -34.95
C ALA A 337 20.11 7.15 -34.74
N LYS A 338 21.19 6.57 -35.29
CA LYS A 338 22.57 7.06 -35.13
C LYS A 338 23.02 7.17 -33.67
N VAL A 339 22.54 6.26 -32.82
CA VAL A 339 22.97 6.17 -31.42
C VAL A 339 24.40 5.60 -31.39
N ASN A 340 25.35 6.37 -30.87
CA ASN A 340 26.77 5.99 -30.83
C ASN A 340 27.06 4.91 -29.78
N HIS A 341 26.36 4.98 -28.64
CA HIS A 341 26.60 4.09 -27.51
C HIS A 341 25.28 3.56 -26.95
N TYR A 342 25.11 2.23 -26.93
CA TYR A 342 23.90 1.57 -26.44
C TYR A 342 24.22 0.53 -25.37
N LEU A 343 23.54 0.61 -24.22
CA LEU A 343 23.61 -0.37 -23.14
C LEU A 343 22.22 -0.97 -22.84
N PRO A 344 21.97 -2.24 -23.20
CA PRO A 344 20.78 -2.95 -22.78
C PRO A 344 20.96 -3.57 -21.38
N LEU A 345 20.21 -3.08 -20.40
CA LEU A 345 20.07 -3.71 -19.08
C LEU A 345 18.89 -4.68 -19.11
N LYS A 346 19.16 -5.97 -18.93
CA LYS A 346 18.17 -7.04 -19.01
C LYS A 346 17.34 -7.10 -17.74
N CYS A 347 16.26 -6.31 -17.70
CA CYS A 347 15.39 -6.23 -16.52
C CYS A 347 13.97 -6.69 -16.83
N SER A 348 13.42 -7.57 -16.01
CA SER A 348 12.00 -7.92 -16.03
C SER A 348 11.11 -6.74 -15.63
N THR A 349 9.79 -6.89 -15.59
CA THR A 349 8.86 -5.86 -15.09
C THR A 349 8.59 -5.98 -13.59
N GLY A 350 8.17 -4.89 -12.96
CA GLY A 350 7.74 -4.89 -11.55
C GLY A 350 8.85 -5.27 -10.57
N LYS A 351 8.47 -5.96 -9.47
CA LYS A 351 9.41 -6.32 -8.38
C LYS A 351 10.59 -7.18 -8.86
N LEU A 352 10.36 -8.09 -9.82
CA LEU A 352 11.44 -8.88 -10.43
C LEU A 352 12.42 -7.98 -11.19
N GLY A 353 11.90 -7.02 -11.95
CA GLY A 353 12.70 -5.98 -12.60
C GLY A 353 13.57 -5.19 -11.64
N SER A 354 13.02 -4.78 -10.50
CA SER A 354 13.80 -4.08 -9.47
C SER A 354 14.94 -4.94 -8.91
N ARG A 355 14.75 -6.25 -8.79
CA ARG A 355 15.80 -7.18 -8.37
C ARG A 355 16.86 -7.34 -9.47
N ASP A 356 16.45 -7.56 -10.70
CA ASP A 356 17.35 -7.70 -11.84
C ASP A 356 18.21 -6.44 -12.02
N LEU A 357 17.60 -5.26 -11.88
CA LEU A 357 18.31 -3.97 -11.93
C LEU A 357 19.47 -3.89 -10.93
N ARG A 358 19.35 -4.50 -9.74
CA ARG A 358 20.45 -4.52 -8.75
C ARG A 358 21.71 -5.16 -9.31
N ASN A 359 21.55 -6.22 -10.09
CA ASN A 359 22.66 -6.96 -10.69
C ASN A 359 23.19 -6.28 -11.95
N GLU A 360 22.34 -5.50 -12.63
CA GLU A 360 22.68 -4.81 -13.88
C GLU A 360 23.30 -3.42 -13.68
N LEU A 361 23.02 -2.74 -12.57
CA LEU A 361 23.55 -1.39 -12.28
C LEU A 361 25.09 -1.30 -12.33
N PRO A 362 25.89 -2.29 -11.86
CA PRO A 362 27.34 -2.25 -12.01
C PRO A 362 27.82 -2.10 -13.46
N HIS A 363 27.08 -2.68 -14.43
CA HIS A 363 27.41 -2.55 -15.85
C HIS A 363 27.28 -1.11 -16.35
N VAL A 364 26.39 -0.31 -15.76
CA VAL A 364 26.22 1.12 -16.09
C VAL A 364 27.49 1.89 -15.77
N THR A 365 28.09 1.64 -14.60
CA THR A 365 29.34 2.28 -14.18
C THR A 365 30.48 1.90 -15.12
N THR A 366 30.61 0.61 -15.47
CA THR A 366 31.65 0.15 -16.42
C THR A 366 31.47 0.78 -17.79
N PHE A 367 30.23 0.80 -18.30
CA PHE A 367 29.90 1.36 -19.60
C PHE A 367 30.18 2.85 -19.68
N LEU A 368 29.66 3.65 -18.74
CA LEU A 368 29.85 5.11 -18.76
C LEU A 368 31.32 5.50 -18.61
N SER A 369 32.07 4.80 -17.76
CA SER A 369 33.51 5.05 -17.59
C SER A 369 34.34 4.69 -18.83
N SER A 370 33.80 3.85 -19.73
CA SER A 370 34.45 3.48 -20.99
C SER A 370 34.18 4.45 -22.14
N LEU A 371 33.24 5.39 -21.95
CA LEU A 371 32.90 6.37 -22.98
C LEU A 371 34.06 7.36 -23.20
N PRO A 372 34.31 7.80 -24.44
CA PRO A 372 35.32 8.82 -24.72
C PRO A 372 35.04 10.10 -23.90
N PRO A 373 36.07 10.79 -23.37
CA PRO A 373 35.88 12.05 -22.62
C PRO A 373 35.20 13.16 -23.43
N THR A 374 35.26 13.07 -24.77
CA THR A 374 34.60 13.98 -25.71
C THR A 374 33.11 13.69 -25.90
N THR A 375 32.55 12.68 -25.22
CA THR A 375 31.13 12.33 -25.29
C THR A 375 30.31 13.40 -24.54
N SER A 376 30.01 14.52 -25.21
CA SER A 376 29.16 15.61 -24.72
C SER A 376 27.68 15.43 -25.08
N GLY A 377 27.32 14.23 -25.54
CA GLY A 377 26.03 13.92 -26.12
C GLY A 377 24.88 13.80 -25.14
N LYS A 378 23.64 13.78 -25.66
CA LYS A 378 22.44 13.56 -24.86
C LYS A 378 22.32 12.09 -24.47
N ILE A 379 22.02 11.85 -23.19
CA ILE A 379 21.92 10.53 -22.58
C ILE A 379 20.48 10.25 -22.25
N LEU A 380 19.97 9.13 -22.75
CA LEU A 380 18.63 8.67 -22.49
C LEU A 380 18.67 7.42 -21.61
N VAL A 381 17.89 7.43 -20.54
CA VAL A 381 17.59 6.25 -19.73
C VAL A 381 16.10 5.92 -19.87
N CYS A 382 15.78 4.73 -20.36
CA CYS A 382 14.39 4.35 -20.61
C CYS A 382 14.02 2.99 -20.03
N CYS A 383 12.75 2.82 -19.68
CA CYS A 383 12.14 1.54 -19.31
C CYS A 383 10.68 1.52 -19.77
N LEU A 384 9.97 0.41 -19.64
CA LEU A 384 8.60 0.28 -20.15
C LEU A 384 7.66 1.44 -19.75
N THR A 385 7.68 1.85 -18.48
CA THR A 385 6.82 2.92 -17.97
C THR A 385 7.49 4.29 -17.97
N GLY A 386 8.82 4.34 -18.05
CA GLY A 386 9.62 5.54 -17.81
C GLY A 386 9.62 6.05 -16.37
N LYS A 387 8.93 5.39 -15.43
CA LYS A 387 8.67 5.91 -14.07
C LYS A 387 9.31 5.10 -12.94
N ASP A 388 9.92 3.96 -13.24
CA ASP A 388 10.44 3.04 -12.21
C ASP A 388 11.92 2.69 -12.43
N LEU A 389 12.23 1.65 -13.22
CA LEU A 389 13.62 1.18 -13.39
C LEU A 389 14.53 2.24 -14.02
N SER A 390 14.04 2.99 -15.01
CA SER A 390 14.79 4.10 -15.62
C SER A 390 15.12 5.19 -14.61
N VAL A 391 14.20 5.48 -13.68
CA VAL A 391 14.42 6.43 -12.59
C VAL A 391 15.48 5.92 -11.62
N GLY A 392 15.47 4.62 -11.30
CA GLY A 392 16.52 3.99 -10.49
C GLY A 392 17.91 4.07 -11.14
N THR A 393 18.00 3.76 -12.44
CA THR A 393 19.25 3.86 -13.21
C THR A 393 19.76 5.29 -13.31
N ALA A 394 18.89 6.24 -13.66
CA ALA A 394 19.26 7.65 -13.72
C ALA A 394 19.72 8.18 -12.35
N LEU A 395 19.06 7.75 -11.26
CA LEU A 395 19.48 8.09 -9.90
C LEU A 395 20.90 7.58 -9.60
N ALA A 396 21.23 6.35 -9.98
CA ALA A 396 22.58 5.83 -9.82
C ALA A 396 23.62 6.67 -10.59
N ILE A 397 23.31 7.05 -11.83
CA ILE A 397 24.17 7.93 -12.65
C ILE A 397 24.38 9.28 -11.95
N LEU A 398 23.32 9.91 -11.45
CA LEU A 398 23.42 11.20 -10.74
C LEU A 398 24.24 11.10 -9.46
N CYS A 399 24.11 10.00 -8.71
CA CYS A 399 24.89 9.81 -7.49
C CYS A 399 26.39 9.63 -7.78
N VAL A 400 26.73 8.88 -8.83
CA VAL A 400 28.12 8.54 -9.14
C VAL A 400 28.83 9.63 -9.95
N TYR A 401 28.16 10.27 -10.90
CA TYR A 401 28.84 11.08 -11.92
C TYR A 401 28.42 12.56 -11.95
N ALA A 402 27.36 12.96 -11.26
CA ALA A 402 26.94 14.35 -11.24
C ALA A 402 27.62 15.15 -10.11
N ASP A 403 28.16 16.31 -10.46
CA ASP A 403 28.51 17.35 -9.50
C ASP A 403 27.26 18.06 -8.94
N ASP A 404 27.44 19.06 -8.07
CA ASP A 404 26.32 19.77 -7.45
C ASP A 404 25.63 20.79 -8.36
N ASN A 405 26.23 21.10 -9.51
CA ASN A 405 25.66 21.97 -10.54
C ASN A 405 24.94 21.16 -11.64
N GLY A 406 25.00 19.82 -11.58
CA GLY A 406 24.39 18.94 -12.57
C GLY A 406 25.28 18.60 -13.77
N ASN A 407 26.58 18.94 -13.72
CA ASN A 407 27.53 18.53 -14.74
C ASN A 407 27.88 17.05 -14.54
N LEU A 408 27.85 16.28 -15.63
CA LEU A 408 28.21 14.87 -15.63
C LEU A 408 29.67 14.70 -16.08
N ASP A 409 30.49 14.06 -15.25
CA ASP A 409 31.87 13.69 -15.58
C ASP A 409 32.08 12.19 -15.38
N PHE A 410 32.10 11.43 -16.49
CA PHE A 410 32.29 9.97 -16.45
C PHE A 410 33.73 9.54 -16.18
N THR A 411 34.69 10.46 -16.25
CA THR A 411 36.11 10.17 -15.98
C THR A 411 36.43 10.17 -14.49
N LYS A 412 35.56 10.78 -13.66
CA LYS A 412 35.75 10.95 -12.22
C LYS A 412 34.53 10.47 -11.44
N PRO A 413 34.37 9.14 -11.27
CA PRO A 413 33.30 8.62 -10.41
C PRO A 413 33.50 9.11 -8.97
N ARG A 414 32.40 9.49 -8.33
CA ARG A 414 32.37 9.91 -6.92
C ARG A 414 32.79 8.74 -6.03
N ALA A 415 33.66 9.03 -5.07
CA ALA A 415 34.09 8.04 -4.09
C ALA A 415 32.88 7.51 -3.29
N ALA A 416 32.85 6.20 -3.06
CA ALA A 416 31.74 5.54 -2.36
C ALA A 416 31.46 6.11 -0.97
N ALA A 417 32.50 6.56 -0.25
CA ALA A 417 32.38 7.22 1.05
C ALA A 417 31.56 8.53 1.02
N GLY A 418 31.46 9.18 -0.14
CA GLY A 418 30.66 10.39 -0.34
C GLY A 418 29.19 10.15 -0.71
N ILE A 419 28.76 8.88 -0.83
CA ILE A 419 27.39 8.51 -1.24
C ILE A 419 26.68 7.88 -0.04
N ASP A 420 25.94 8.68 0.71
CA ASP A 420 25.09 8.20 1.80
C ASP A 420 23.60 8.23 1.44
N LYS A 421 22.74 7.74 2.36
CA LYS A 421 21.28 7.73 2.15
C LYS A 421 20.68 9.13 2.00
N ASN A 422 21.30 10.17 2.54
CA ASN A 422 20.80 11.54 2.44
C ASN A 422 21.17 12.14 1.08
N PHE A 423 22.39 11.92 0.62
CA PHE A 423 22.85 12.29 -0.71
C PHE A 423 22.02 11.61 -1.82
N ILE A 424 21.71 10.31 -1.67
CA ILE A 424 20.84 9.61 -2.62
C ILE A 424 19.44 10.24 -2.66
N LYS A 425 18.87 10.62 -1.50
CA LYS A 425 17.58 11.34 -1.46
C LYS A 425 17.68 12.71 -2.12
N GLN A 426 18.78 13.42 -1.90
CA GLN A 426 19.05 14.73 -2.51
C GLN A 426 19.07 14.60 -4.05
N ARG A 427 19.81 13.64 -4.61
CA ARG A 427 19.82 13.40 -6.06
C ARG A 427 18.49 12.90 -6.62
N LEU A 428 17.73 12.11 -5.85
CA LEU A 428 16.37 11.72 -6.25
C LEU A 428 15.42 12.92 -6.32
N SER A 429 15.62 13.93 -5.46
CA SER A 429 14.81 15.16 -5.50
C SER A 429 14.96 15.94 -6.81
N TRP A 430 16.12 15.84 -7.48
CA TRP A 430 16.34 16.43 -8.80
C TRP A 430 15.43 15.81 -9.87
N ILE A 431 15.28 14.48 -9.82
CA ILE A 431 14.38 13.76 -10.73
C ILE A 431 12.93 14.12 -10.47
N THR A 432 12.48 14.05 -9.21
CA THR A 432 11.07 14.29 -8.86
C THR A 432 10.64 15.74 -9.02
N THR A 433 11.57 16.71 -8.89
CA THR A 433 11.30 18.13 -9.15
C THR A 433 11.29 18.44 -10.64
N SER A 434 12.06 17.70 -11.45
CA SER A 434 12.05 17.86 -12.91
C SER A 434 10.76 17.32 -13.53
N ASN A 435 10.23 16.22 -13.01
CA ASN A 435 8.93 15.69 -13.37
C ASN A 435 8.33 14.90 -12.18
N PRO A 436 7.24 15.36 -11.56
CA PRO A 436 6.63 14.73 -10.38
C PRO A 436 6.11 13.31 -10.59
N ALA A 437 5.88 12.90 -11.84
CA ALA A 437 5.48 11.54 -12.17
C ALA A 437 6.65 10.54 -12.10
N LEU A 438 7.90 11.01 -12.08
CA LEU A 438 9.11 10.18 -12.02
C LEU A 438 9.46 9.83 -10.59
N ASN A 439 8.80 8.82 -10.04
CA ASN A 439 8.99 8.38 -8.66
C ASN A 439 9.14 6.84 -8.61
N PRO A 440 10.34 6.32 -8.29
CA PRO A 440 10.60 4.89 -8.38
C PRO A 440 9.86 4.13 -7.29
N SER A 441 9.60 2.84 -7.55
CA SER A 441 9.04 1.95 -6.54
C SER A 441 9.99 1.78 -5.35
N ARG A 442 9.44 1.39 -4.19
CA ARG A 442 10.25 1.08 -3.00
C ARG A 442 11.28 -0.02 -3.29
N ALA A 443 10.92 -1.01 -4.10
CA ALA A 443 11.79 -2.11 -4.48
C ALA A 443 12.97 -1.61 -5.34
N THR A 444 12.70 -0.76 -6.33
CA THR A 444 13.74 -0.15 -7.17
C THR A 444 14.69 0.70 -6.34
N LEU A 445 14.16 1.56 -5.45
CA LEU A 445 15.00 2.39 -4.57
C LEU A 445 15.84 1.54 -3.61
N GLN A 446 15.32 0.42 -3.10
CA GLN A 446 16.08 -0.53 -2.29
C GLN A 446 17.24 -1.16 -3.08
N SER A 447 17.01 -1.51 -4.35
CA SER A 447 18.08 -2.04 -5.21
C SER A 447 19.15 -1.01 -5.53
N VAL A 448 18.79 0.24 -5.82
CA VAL A 448 19.76 1.32 -6.01
C VAL A 448 20.58 1.56 -4.73
N ASN A 449 19.91 1.63 -3.58
CA ASN A 449 20.59 1.78 -2.29
C ASN A 449 21.52 0.61 -2.00
N ALA A 450 21.11 -0.63 -2.33
CA ALA A 450 21.98 -1.79 -2.15
C ALA A 450 23.28 -1.58 -2.92
N VAL A 451 23.22 -1.29 -4.22
CA VAL A 451 24.42 -1.12 -5.05
C VAL A 451 25.29 0.05 -4.58
N LEU A 452 24.71 1.23 -4.39
CA LEU A 452 25.47 2.45 -4.06
C LEU A 452 26.07 2.44 -2.65
N LEU A 453 25.43 1.76 -1.69
CA LEU A 453 25.91 1.71 -0.31
C LEU A 453 26.81 0.49 -0.04
N THR A 454 26.66 -0.63 -0.76
CA THR A 454 27.57 -1.79 -0.61
C THR A 454 28.97 -1.52 -1.14
N THR A 455 29.15 -0.54 -2.04
CA THR A 455 30.46 -0.07 -2.51
C THR A 455 31.33 0.59 -1.42
N GLN A 456 30.83 0.71 -0.18
CA GLN A 456 31.59 1.20 0.98
C GLN A 456 32.35 0.09 1.74
N ASP A 457 32.17 -1.20 1.39
CA ASP A 457 32.85 -2.32 2.05
C ASP A 457 33.80 -3.07 1.07
N PRO A 458 35.13 -2.93 1.21
CA PRO A 458 36.11 -3.55 0.30
C PRO A 458 36.03 -5.08 0.24
N LYS A 459 35.42 -5.75 1.21
CA LYS A 459 35.32 -7.23 1.25
C LYS A 459 34.21 -7.80 0.36
N LEU A 460 33.20 -7.01 0.00
CA LEU A 460 32.08 -7.46 -0.84
C LEU A 460 32.30 -7.22 -2.34
N ALA A 461 33.18 -6.27 -2.72
CA ALA A 461 33.50 -5.99 -4.12
C ALA A 461 34.23 -7.15 -4.84
N ALA A 462 34.86 -8.06 -4.09
CA ALA A 462 35.54 -9.24 -4.64
C ALA A 462 34.61 -10.44 -4.93
N ALA A 463 33.33 -10.36 -4.55
CA ALA A 463 32.38 -11.46 -4.65
C ALA A 463 31.32 -11.20 -5.74
N LEU A 464 31.74 -11.04 -6.99
CA LEU A 464 30.84 -11.23 -8.14
C LEU A 464 31.25 -12.54 -8.85
N PRO A 465 30.42 -13.59 -8.84
CA PRO A 465 30.80 -14.85 -9.47
C PRO A 465 30.64 -14.75 -11.00
N VAL A 466 31.77 -14.85 -11.70
CA VAL A 466 31.80 -15.27 -13.11
C VAL A 466 31.40 -16.74 -13.15
N ARG A 467 30.29 -17.04 -13.83
CA ARG A 467 29.74 -18.38 -13.95
C ARG A 467 30.50 -19.17 -15.03
N SER A 468 31.48 -19.97 -14.65
CA SER A 468 31.98 -21.09 -15.46
C SER A 468 31.38 -22.40 -14.94
N LYS A 469 30.69 -23.11 -15.83
CA LYS A 469 30.37 -24.53 -15.62
C LYS A 469 31.68 -25.30 -15.66
N ASP A 470 32.00 -26.07 -14.64
CA ASP A 470 32.63 -27.36 -14.84
C ASP A 470 32.38 -28.32 -13.67
N THR A 471 31.93 -29.49 -14.07
CA THR A 471 31.78 -30.75 -13.33
C THR A 471 33.13 -31.22 -12.82
N THR A 472 33.25 -31.51 -11.52
CA THR A 472 34.02 -32.65 -10.98
C THR A 472 33.88 -32.71 -9.45
N SER A 473 33.43 -33.86 -8.97
CA SER A 473 33.51 -34.36 -7.59
C SER A 473 34.95 -34.38 -7.05
N PRO A 474 35.17 -34.22 -5.73
CA PRO A 474 35.89 -35.27 -4.97
C PRO A 474 35.41 -35.34 -3.48
N PRO A 475 36.12 -35.98 -2.51
CA PRO A 475 35.73 -37.27 -1.93
C PRO A 475 35.56 -37.25 -0.39
N ASP A 476 35.15 -38.41 0.13
CA ASP A 476 35.12 -38.89 1.52
C ASP A 476 36.04 -38.19 2.54
N THR A 477 35.48 -37.78 3.69
CA THR A 477 36.04 -38.14 5.02
C THR A 477 35.00 -38.00 6.15
N GLN A 478 34.55 -39.16 6.65
CA GLN A 478 34.19 -39.53 8.03
C GLN A 478 33.19 -38.70 8.87
N GLU A 479 32.05 -39.34 9.11
CA GLU A 479 31.10 -39.10 10.22
C GLU A 479 31.75 -39.27 11.60
N PRO A 480 31.20 -38.57 12.61
CA PRO A 480 30.93 -39.18 13.90
C PRO A 480 29.41 -39.37 14.09
N GLU A 481 29.04 -40.57 14.49
CA GLU A 481 27.69 -41.00 14.87
C GLU A 481 27.03 -40.03 15.86
N ILE A 482 25.87 -39.48 15.47
CA ILE A 482 24.91 -38.89 16.40
C ILE A 482 23.66 -39.75 16.39
N ASN A 483 23.34 -40.22 17.58
CA ASN A 483 22.22 -41.07 17.95
C ASN A 483 20.88 -40.46 17.49
N ASP A 484 20.31 -40.95 16.39
CA ASP A 484 18.96 -40.60 15.93
C ASP A 484 17.92 -41.16 16.91
N LYS A 485 17.56 -40.36 17.92
CA LYS A 485 16.20 -40.39 18.46
C LYS A 485 15.40 -39.35 17.68
N GLU A 486 14.45 -39.82 16.86
CA GLU A 486 13.43 -38.95 16.26
C GLU A 486 12.87 -37.99 17.34
N PRO A 487 12.92 -36.67 17.14
CA PRO A 487 12.28 -35.74 18.05
C PRO A 487 10.77 -36.01 18.02
N GLY A 488 10.14 -36.15 19.19
CA GLY A 488 8.70 -36.35 19.31
C GLY A 488 7.89 -35.21 18.64
N PRO A 489 6.59 -35.41 18.39
CA PRO A 489 5.76 -34.43 17.70
C PRO A 489 5.78 -33.07 18.41
N SER A 490 5.88 -31.97 17.64
CA SER A 490 5.84 -30.61 18.17
C SER A 490 4.54 -30.33 18.94
N LEU A 491 4.55 -29.42 19.94
CA LEU A 491 3.33 -29.06 20.68
C LEU A 491 2.18 -28.60 19.75
N PRO A 492 2.43 -27.76 18.72
CA PRO A 492 1.42 -27.42 17.72
C PRO A 492 0.88 -28.64 16.97
N MET A 493 1.73 -29.59 16.58
CA MET A 493 1.31 -30.81 15.89
C MET A 493 0.44 -31.70 16.80
N GLN A 494 0.74 -31.79 18.09
CA GLN A 494 -0.06 -32.52 19.06
C GLN A 494 -1.46 -31.91 19.21
N ILE A 495 -1.55 -30.60 19.44
CA ILE A 495 -2.85 -29.88 19.52
C ILE A 495 -3.63 -30.06 18.23
N PHE A 496 -2.98 -29.86 17.07
CA PHE A 496 -3.61 -29.99 15.76
C PHE A 496 -4.18 -31.39 15.53
N SER A 497 -3.45 -32.42 15.95
CA SER A 497 -3.90 -33.82 15.87
C SER A 497 -5.07 -34.10 16.82
N THR A 498 -5.02 -33.59 18.05
CA THR A 498 -6.10 -33.75 19.04
C THR A 498 -7.40 -33.08 18.59
N LEU A 499 -7.33 -31.90 17.96
CA LEU A 499 -8.52 -31.19 17.46
C LEU A 499 -9.33 -32.02 16.45
N GLN A 500 -8.64 -32.74 15.55
CA GLN A 500 -9.25 -33.57 14.50
C GLN A 500 -10.05 -34.76 15.05
N ASN A 501 -9.67 -35.30 16.20
CA ASN A 501 -10.14 -36.62 16.65
C ASN A 501 -11.46 -36.57 17.44
N HIS A 502 -12.03 -35.38 17.65
CA HIS A 502 -13.17 -35.20 18.54
C HIS A 502 -14.25 -34.29 17.95
N THR A 503 -15.49 -34.56 18.37
CA THR A 503 -16.58 -33.59 18.26
C THR A 503 -16.59 -32.79 19.55
N TRP A 504 -16.67 -31.48 19.43
CA TRP A 504 -16.59 -30.54 20.54
C TRP A 504 -17.97 -30.00 20.84
N THR A 505 -18.42 -30.09 22.09
CA THR A 505 -19.49 -29.21 22.56
C THR A 505 -18.87 -27.85 22.87
N PHE A 506 -19.53 -26.77 22.51
CA PHE A 506 -19.01 -25.45 22.77
C PHE A 506 -20.04 -24.53 23.38
N HIS A 507 -19.55 -23.64 24.23
CA HIS A 507 -20.29 -22.53 24.78
C HIS A 507 -19.55 -21.23 24.46
N ARG A 508 -20.24 -20.28 23.84
CA ARG A 508 -19.70 -18.97 23.48
C ARG A 508 -20.47 -17.88 24.20
N THR A 509 -19.76 -16.97 24.85
CA THR A 509 -20.31 -15.71 25.32
C THR A 509 -19.87 -14.59 24.39
N LEU A 510 -20.81 -13.74 24.03
CA LEU A 510 -20.57 -12.58 23.18
C LEU A 510 -21.06 -11.31 23.88
N SER A 511 -20.14 -10.39 24.11
CA SER A 511 -20.40 -9.10 24.75
C SER A 511 -20.01 -7.96 23.81
N SER A 512 -20.95 -7.12 23.40
CA SER A 512 -20.69 -5.94 22.57
C SER A 512 -21.04 -4.66 23.31
N THR A 513 -20.17 -3.65 23.18
CA THR A 513 -20.38 -2.30 23.70
C THR A 513 -21.25 -1.45 22.78
N LEU A 514 -21.48 -1.88 21.54
CA LEU A 514 -22.33 -1.19 20.57
C LEU A 514 -23.81 -1.50 20.83
N PRO A 515 -24.67 -0.49 21.07
CA PRO A 515 -26.09 -0.70 21.38
C PRO A 515 -26.88 -1.43 20.28
N THR A 516 -26.39 -1.39 19.05
CA THR A 516 -27.01 -2.01 17.87
C THR A 516 -26.57 -3.47 17.66
N HIS A 517 -25.64 -4.00 18.46
CA HIS A 517 -25.12 -5.36 18.35
C HIS A 517 -25.63 -6.24 19.51
N PRO A 518 -25.99 -7.51 19.24
CA PRO A 518 -26.64 -8.38 20.20
C PRO A 518 -25.62 -8.95 21.17
N ASN A 519 -25.89 -8.81 22.45
CA ASN A 519 -25.24 -9.56 23.51
C ASN A 519 -25.95 -10.90 23.68
N GLY A 520 -25.22 -11.97 24.01
CA GLY A 520 -25.86 -13.28 24.21
C GLY A 520 -24.88 -14.44 24.27
N THR A 521 -25.43 -15.66 24.32
CA THR A 521 -24.66 -16.90 24.39
C THR A 521 -25.00 -17.83 23.24
N VAL A 522 -24.01 -18.56 22.71
CA VAL A 522 -24.19 -19.67 21.78
C VAL A 522 -23.87 -20.96 22.50
N THR A 523 -24.69 -21.99 22.33
CA THR A 523 -24.30 -23.36 22.65
C THR A 523 -24.50 -24.25 21.43
N GLY A 524 -23.52 -25.10 21.12
CA GLY A 524 -23.57 -25.91 19.92
C GLY A 524 -22.52 -27.01 19.86
N ARG A 525 -22.34 -27.57 18.67
CA ARG A 525 -21.31 -28.56 18.36
C ARG A 525 -20.37 -28.04 17.28
N ALA A 526 -19.10 -28.40 17.38
CA ALA A 526 -18.08 -28.10 16.40
C ALA A 526 -17.27 -29.34 16.04
N THR A 527 -16.78 -29.39 14.79
CA THR A 527 -15.94 -30.46 14.27
C THR A 527 -14.74 -29.89 13.54
N PHE A 528 -13.63 -30.63 13.55
CA PHE A 528 -12.45 -30.35 12.74
C PHE A 528 -12.23 -31.51 11.78
N THR A 529 -12.55 -31.31 10.50
CA THR A 529 -12.51 -32.35 9.48
C THR A 529 -11.22 -32.25 8.68
N SER A 530 -10.43 -33.33 8.62
CA SER A 530 -9.21 -33.36 7.82
C SER A 530 -9.49 -33.21 6.33
N CYS A 531 -8.73 -32.34 5.66
CA CYS A 531 -8.88 -32.06 4.25
C CYS A 531 -7.78 -32.75 3.45
N THR A 532 -8.16 -33.63 2.52
CA THR A 532 -7.21 -34.28 1.59
C THR A 532 -6.82 -33.31 0.49
N LEU A 533 -5.62 -32.73 0.60
CA LEU A 533 -5.07 -31.76 -0.35
C LEU A 533 -3.74 -32.25 -0.96
N PRO A 534 -3.31 -31.69 -2.10
CA PRO A 534 -1.99 -31.97 -2.66
C PRO A 534 -0.86 -31.66 -1.67
N SER A 535 0.28 -32.37 -1.77
CA SER A 535 1.44 -32.24 -0.87
C SER A 535 2.08 -30.85 -0.81
N THR A 536 1.71 -29.95 -1.73
CA THR A 536 2.09 -28.54 -1.73
C THR A 536 1.35 -27.72 -0.67
N PHE A 537 0.29 -28.25 -0.07
CA PHE A 537 -0.45 -27.60 1.01
C PHE A 537 0.01 -28.12 2.39
N PRO A 538 0.05 -27.26 3.42
CA PRO A 538 0.21 -27.71 4.79
C PRO A 538 -0.96 -28.60 5.23
N SER A 539 -0.75 -29.44 6.25
CA SER A 539 -1.83 -30.21 6.88
C SER A 539 -2.99 -29.29 7.24
N THR A 540 -4.20 -29.62 6.78
CA THR A 540 -5.33 -28.69 6.79
C THR A 540 -6.57 -29.35 7.40
N LEU A 541 -7.21 -28.66 8.36
CA LEU A 541 -8.49 -29.03 8.95
C LEU A 541 -9.55 -27.97 8.61
N LEU A 542 -10.73 -28.42 8.21
CA LEU A 542 -11.93 -27.59 8.13
C LEU A 542 -12.62 -27.60 9.49
N TYR A 543 -12.58 -26.47 10.17
CA TYR A 543 -13.44 -26.22 11.32
C TYR A 543 -14.84 -25.85 10.83
N ALA A 544 -15.86 -26.49 11.41
CA ALA A 544 -17.26 -26.14 11.20
C ALA A 544 -18.02 -26.23 12.52
N GLU A 545 -18.87 -25.24 12.80
CA GLU A 545 -19.74 -25.25 13.97
C GLU A 545 -21.21 -25.01 13.61
N GLU A 546 -22.08 -25.54 14.46
CA GLU A 546 -23.51 -25.29 14.44
C GLU A 546 -24.05 -25.25 15.88
N GLY A 547 -24.84 -24.23 16.20
CA GLY A 547 -25.44 -24.07 17.52
C GLY A 547 -26.60 -23.08 17.54
N ASP A 548 -27.18 -22.89 18.71
CA ASP A 548 -28.25 -21.92 18.94
C ASP A 548 -27.71 -20.75 19.73
N PHE A 549 -27.89 -19.53 19.20
CA PHE A 549 -27.62 -18.30 19.92
C PHE A 549 -28.87 -17.77 20.57
N VAL A 550 -28.73 -17.42 21.84
CA VAL A 550 -29.76 -16.80 22.66
C VAL A 550 -29.27 -15.41 23.04
N THR A 551 -29.95 -14.38 22.53
CA THR A 551 -29.70 -12.98 22.92
C THR A 551 -30.07 -12.75 24.39
N THR A 552 -29.52 -11.72 25.01
CA THR A 552 -29.92 -11.26 26.35
C THR A 552 -31.39 -10.81 26.42
N THR A 553 -32.01 -10.51 25.29
CA THR A 553 -33.43 -10.16 25.18
C THR A 553 -34.35 -11.38 24.96
N GLY A 554 -33.79 -12.60 24.93
CA GLY A 554 -34.53 -13.85 24.81
C GLY A 554 -34.82 -14.32 23.38
N LEU A 555 -34.43 -13.56 22.35
CA LEU A 555 -34.50 -14.00 20.95
C LEU A 555 -33.51 -15.14 20.69
N ARG A 556 -33.96 -16.16 19.95
CA ARG A 556 -33.17 -17.35 19.60
C ARG A 556 -32.99 -17.48 18.10
N PHE A 557 -31.79 -17.88 17.67
CA PHE A 557 -31.52 -18.20 16.29
C PHE A 557 -30.32 -19.12 16.08
N SER A 558 -30.31 -19.84 14.97
CA SER A 558 -29.22 -20.75 14.63
C SER A 558 -27.96 -19.99 14.21
N ALA A 559 -26.81 -20.44 14.68
CA ALA A 559 -25.48 -19.93 14.42
C ALA A 559 -24.65 -21.02 13.71
N ARG A 560 -23.98 -20.66 12.62
CA ARG A 560 -23.07 -21.54 11.89
C ARG A 560 -21.83 -20.75 11.49
N ARG A 561 -20.66 -21.38 11.56
CA ARG A 561 -19.37 -20.76 11.19
C ARG A 561 -18.41 -21.81 10.65
N LYS A 562 -17.51 -21.38 9.77
CA LYS A 562 -16.44 -22.23 9.22
C LYS A 562 -15.10 -21.48 9.20
N TYR A 563 -14.02 -22.22 9.44
CA TYR A 563 -12.64 -21.74 9.35
C TYR A 563 -11.74 -22.84 8.81
N VAL A 564 -10.57 -22.45 8.30
CA VAL A 564 -9.54 -23.39 7.86
C VAL A 564 -8.35 -23.27 8.79
N TYR A 565 -7.99 -24.36 9.46
CA TYR A 565 -6.82 -24.46 10.32
C TYR A 565 -5.71 -25.17 9.55
N GLN A 566 -4.51 -24.60 9.53
CA GLN A 566 -3.36 -25.16 8.83
C GLN A 566 -2.16 -25.28 9.78
N LEU A 567 -1.44 -26.41 9.72
CA LEU A 567 -0.16 -26.58 10.40
C LEU A 567 0.96 -26.15 9.43
N ALA A 568 1.41 -24.90 9.55
CA ALA A 568 2.40 -24.30 8.68
C ALA A 568 3.82 -24.43 9.27
N ARG A 569 4.85 -24.48 8.41
CA ARG A 569 6.26 -24.41 8.82
C ARG A 569 6.72 -22.95 8.72
N ASN A 570 7.33 -22.40 9.77
CA ASN A 570 7.87 -21.04 9.72
C ASN A 570 9.13 -21.01 8.84
N GLU A 571 9.16 -20.17 7.80
CA GLU A 571 10.32 -19.97 6.93
C GLU A 571 11.30 -18.90 7.46
N ASP A 572 10.92 -18.19 8.53
CA ASP A 572 11.62 -16.99 9.02
C ASP A 572 12.63 -17.22 10.17
N MET A 573 12.88 -18.47 10.59
CA MET A 573 13.86 -18.80 11.64
C MET A 573 14.72 -19.99 11.22
N GLU A 574 16.05 -19.91 11.45
CA GLU A 574 16.98 -21.04 11.32
C GLU A 574 16.64 -22.12 12.36
N GLY A 575 15.58 -22.90 12.12
CA GLY A 575 15.12 -23.94 13.04
C GLY A 575 13.69 -24.40 12.75
N ARG A 576 13.49 -25.72 12.74
CA ARG A 576 12.25 -26.43 12.38
C ARG A 576 11.11 -26.22 13.40
N GLU A 577 10.44 -25.07 13.42
CA GLU A 577 9.23 -24.90 14.26
C GLU A 577 7.94 -24.77 13.43
N GLU A 578 7.00 -25.69 13.68
CA GLU A 578 5.66 -25.73 13.11
C GLU A 578 4.72 -24.81 13.92
N GLY A 579 3.75 -24.16 13.27
CA GLY A 579 2.77 -23.28 13.90
C GLY A 579 1.35 -23.47 13.36
N ILE A 580 0.34 -23.12 14.16
CA ILE A 580 -1.07 -23.21 13.76
C ILE A 580 -1.52 -21.87 13.18
N VAL A 581 -2.01 -21.90 11.95
CA VAL A 581 -2.56 -20.75 11.23
C VAL A 581 -4.06 -20.95 11.01
N VAL A 582 -4.85 -19.92 11.29
CA VAL A 582 -6.29 -19.89 11.01
C VAL A 582 -6.56 -18.97 9.84
N LYS A 583 -7.29 -19.48 8.83
CA LYS A 583 -7.70 -18.77 7.63
C LYS A 583 -9.22 -18.73 7.51
N PHE A 584 -9.73 -17.73 6.81
CA PHE A 584 -11.15 -17.69 6.46
C PHE A 584 -11.51 -18.85 5.52
N PHE A 585 -12.72 -19.38 5.66
CA PHE A 585 -13.29 -20.26 4.64
C PHE A 585 -13.90 -19.39 3.51
N ASP A 586 -13.53 -19.67 2.26
CA ASP A 586 -13.99 -18.91 1.09
C ASP A 586 -15.33 -19.47 0.58
N ASP A 587 -16.42 -19.01 1.19
CA ASP A 587 -17.78 -19.39 0.81
C ASP A 587 -18.13 -18.96 -0.64
N GLU A 588 -17.48 -17.94 -1.20
CA GLU A 588 -17.79 -17.46 -2.56
C GLU A 588 -17.24 -18.39 -3.63
N LYS A 589 -16.01 -18.90 -3.41
CA LYS A 589 -15.40 -19.89 -4.30
C LYS A 589 -15.90 -21.30 -4.04
N PHE A 590 -16.49 -21.58 -2.88
CA PHE A 590 -17.03 -22.90 -2.54
C PHE A 590 -18.42 -22.86 -1.83
N PRO A 591 -19.47 -22.34 -2.51
CA PRO A 591 -20.77 -21.95 -1.91
C PRO A 591 -21.71 -23.10 -1.53
N ARG A 592 -21.33 -24.36 -1.77
CA ARG A 592 -22.17 -25.55 -1.51
C ARG A 592 -21.44 -26.68 -0.77
N ALA A 593 -20.34 -26.36 -0.11
CA ALA A 593 -19.52 -27.34 0.59
C ALA A 593 -20.27 -27.97 1.77
N LYS A 594 -20.51 -29.27 1.73
CA LYS A 594 -20.80 -30.03 2.94
C LYS A 594 -19.50 -30.20 3.74
N ILE A 595 -19.60 -30.46 5.04
CA ILE A 595 -18.42 -30.68 5.90
C ILE A 595 -17.59 -31.86 5.36
N GLU A 596 -18.24 -32.90 4.82
CA GLU A 596 -17.60 -34.05 4.18
C GLU A 596 -16.77 -33.71 2.92
N ASP A 597 -17.03 -32.56 2.27
CA ASP A 597 -16.31 -32.11 1.07
C ASP A 597 -15.05 -31.29 1.39
N GLY A 598 -14.79 -31.01 2.68
CA GLY A 598 -13.64 -30.23 3.15
C GLY A 598 -13.54 -28.85 2.50
N VAL A 599 -12.35 -28.50 2.02
CA VAL A 599 -12.06 -27.23 1.33
C VAL A 599 -11.97 -27.38 -0.20
N GLY A 600 -12.44 -28.50 -0.75
CA GLY A 600 -12.32 -28.85 -2.16
C GLY A 600 -10.95 -29.44 -2.54
N PRO A 601 -10.85 -30.16 -3.67
CA PRO A 601 -9.69 -30.98 -4.04
C PRO A 601 -8.42 -30.17 -4.37
N ALA A 602 -8.55 -28.87 -4.62
CA ALA A 602 -7.43 -27.97 -4.88
C ALA A 602 -7.36 -26.82 -3.86
N GLY A 603 -8.07 -26.93 -2.73
CA GLY A 603 -8.10 -25.90 -1.69
C GLY A 603 -8.92 -24.66 -2.06
N GLN A 604 -9.94 -24.79 -2.91
CA GLN A 604 -10.80 -23.68 -3.35
C GLN A 604 -11.47 -22.94 -2.19
N GLY A 605 -11.77 -23.63 -1.09
CA GLY A 605 -12.33 -23.06 0.13
C GLY A 605 -11.31 -22.45 1.10
N VAL A 606 -10.01 -22.48 0.79
CA VAL A 606 -8.96 -21.86 1.62
C VAL A 606 -8.86 -20.37 1.29
N GLY A 607 -9.38 -19.53 2.18
CA GLY A 607 -9.37 -18.08 2.04
C GLY A 607 -8.09 -17.41 2.58
N GLY A 608 -8.17 -16.10 2.80
CA GLY A 608 -7.07 -15.30 3.33
C GLY A 608 -6.71 -15.64 4.78
N LEU A 609 -5.48 -15.28 5.18
CA LEU A 609 -5.02 -15.37 6.56
C LEU A 609 -5.95 -14.58 7.49
N PHE A 610 -6.42 -15.23 8.55
CA PHE A 610 -7.16 -14.58 9.63
C PHE A 610 -6.22 -14.30 10.80
N VAL A 611 -5.75 -15.33 11.49
CA VAL A 611 -4.80 -15.16 12.61
C VAL A 611 -3.77 -16.27 12.61
N GLU A 612 -2.56 -15.95 13.02
CA GLU A 612 -1.49 -16.92 13.23
C GLU A 612 -1.17 -17.00 14.72
N MET A 613 -1.16 -18.21 15.26
CA MET A 613 -0.84 -18.47 16.66
C MET A 613 0.65 -18.25 16.91
N ASP A 614 0.95 -17.48 17.95
CA ASP A 614 2.31 -17.27 18.46
C ASP A 614 2.74 -18.45 19.36
N VAL A 615 3.94 -18.35 19.94
CA VAL A 615 4.54 -19.41 20.77
C VAL A 615 3.61 -19.83 21.91
N LEU A 616 3.35 -21.15 22.00
CA LEU A 616 2.61 -21.76 23.10
C LEU A 616 3.46 -21.75 24.38
N THR A 617 2.93 -21.16 25.45
CA THR A 617 3.61 -21.05 26.74
C THR A 617 2.77 -21.63 27.87
N PRO A 618 3.39 -22.26 28.89
CA PRO A 618 2.66 -22.73 30.07
C PRO A 618 2.12 -21.54 30.88
N SER A 619 0.83 -21.61 31.26
CA SER A 619 0.17 -20.59 32.08
C SER A 619 0.80 -20.52 33.49
N PRO A 620 1.11 -19.33 34.03
CA PRO A 620 1.63 -19.19 35.39
C PRO A 620 0.54 -19.56 36.41
N SER A 621 0.81 -20.57 37.24
CA SER A 621 -0.13 -21.09 38.26
C SER A 621 -0.64 -19.97 39.20
N THR A 622 -1.95 -19.76 39.26
CA THR A 622 -2.59 -18.97 40.32
C THR A 622 -2.62 -19.76 41.63
N THR A 623 -1.73 -19.42 42.55
CA THR A 623 -1.81 -19.85 43.96
C THR A 623 -3.07 -19.25 44.61
N THR A 624 -4.16 -20.02 44.71
CA THR A 624 -5.28 -19.66 45.58
C THR A 624 -5.18 -20.39 46.93
N SER A 625 -5.19 -19.57 47.97
CA SER A 625 -5.17 -19.88 49.39
C SER A 625 -6.36 -20.72 49.88
N ALA A 626 -6.04 -21.77 50.64
CA ALA A 626 -6.74 -22.33 51.81
C ALA A 626 -8.25 -22.64 51.73
N THR A 627 -8.58 -23.93 51.69
CA THR A 627 -9.34 -24.61 52.77
C THR A 627 -9.09 -26.11 52.70
N ARG A 628 -8.69 -26.69 53.84
CA ARG A 628 -8.51 -28.15 54.02
C ARG A 628 -9.89 -28.80 54.14
N HIS A 629 -10.17 -29.84 53.36
CA HIS A 629 -10.82 -31.07 53.83
C HIS A 629 -10.63 -32.22 52.81
N THR A 630 -9.84 -33.20 53.27
CA THR A 630 -9.83 -34.66 53.01
C THR A 630 -10.11 -35.28 51.63
N SER A 631 -9.08 -36.01 51.19
CA SER A 631 -9.04 -37.26 50.39
C SER A 631 -9.47 -37.24 48.93
N GLY A 632 -8.48 -37.39 48.04
CA GLY A 632 -8.67 -37.77 46.64
C GLY A 632 -7.51 -37.30 45.76
N THR A 633 -6.57 -38.20 45.47
CA THR A 633 -5.51 -38.02 44.46
C THR A 633 -6.11 -37.70 43.09
N SER A 634 -5.72 -36.57 42.47
CA SER A 634 -5.72 -36.44 41.00
C SER A 634 -4.80 -35.29 40.55
N THR A 635 -4.22 -35.49 39.38
CA THR A 635 -3.12 -34.78 38.71
C THR A 635 -3.44 -33.33 38.36
N ASP A 636 -2.65 -32.38 38.87
CA ASP A 636 -2.69 -30.97 38.47
C ASP A 636 -2.06 -30.83 37.07
N GLY A 637 -2.90 -30.72 36.04
CA GLY A 637 -2.47 -30.68 34.64
C GLY A 637 -2.20 -29.24 34.16
N GLN A 638 -0.99 -29.00 33.64
CA GLN A 638 -0.54 -27.69 33.14
C GLN A 638 -1.39 -27.18 31.96
N VAL A 639 -1.92 -25.95 32.08
CA VAL A 639 -2.62 -25.23 30.99
C VAL A 639 -1.59 -24.50 30.13
N TYR A 640 -1.80 -24.49 28.80
CA TYR A 640 -0.98 -23.75 27.85
C TYR A 640 -1.77 -22.60 27.22
N GLU A 641 -1.11 -21.48 26.97
CA GLU A 641 -1.72 -20.28 26.39
C GLU A 641 -0.89 -19.77 25.19
N ALA A 642 -1.59 -19.17 24.23
CA ALA A 642 -0.98 -18.47 23.11
C ALA A 642 -1.81 -17.25 22.72
N SER A 643 -1.16 -16.19 22.22
CA SER A 643 -1.80 -15.08 21.53
C SER A 643 -1.54 -15.16 20.03
N ASN A 644 -2.18 -14.32 19.22
CA ASN A 644 -1.82 -14.17 17.82
C ASN A 644 -0.53 -13.37 17.65
N LYS A 645 0.32 -13.74 16.68
CA LYS A 645 1.61 -13.06 16.39
C LYS A 645 1.43 -11.58 16.05
N GLU A 646 0.44 -11.29 15.19
CA GLU A 646 0.08 -9.93 14.79
C GLU A 646 -1.44 -9.75 14.84
N GLN A 647 -1.90 -8.58 15.28
CA GLN A 647 -3.32 -8.22 15.24
C GLN A 647 -3.83 -8.21 13.81
N HIS A 648 -5.02 -8.78 13.60
CA HIS A 648 -5.61 -8.89 12.28
C HIS A 648 -6.57 -7.73 12.01
N LEU A 649 -6.23 -6.87 11.05
CA LEU A 649 -7.14 -5.82 10.59
C LEU A 649 -8.10 -6.40 9.54
N CYS A 650 -9.37 -6.56 9.92
CA CYS A 650 -10.43 -6.96 8.99
C CYS A 650 -11.31 -5.75 8.68
N ALA A 651 -11.17 -5.23 7.47
CA ALA A 651 -11.77 -3.97 7.04
C ALA A 651 -11.37 -2.79 7.96
N GLU A 652 -12.27 -2.34 8.84
CA GLU A 652 -12.04 -1.21 9.76
C GLU A 652 -11.89 -1.66 11.22
N ASP A 653 -12.07 -2.96 11.50
CA ASP A 653 -12.06 -3.50 12.86
C ASP A 653 -10.80 -4.35 13.10
N LEU A 654 -10.19 -4.17 14.26
CA LEU A 654 -8.97 -4.84 14.68
C LEU A 654 -9.31 -6.06 15.53
N TYR A 655 -8.79 -7.22 15.14
CA TYR A 655 -9.01 -8.50 15.81
C TYR A 655 -7.74 -8.94 16.55
N THR A 656 -7.87 -9.21 17.84
CA THR A 656 -6.86 -9.93 18.65
C THR A 656 -7.45 -11.29 19.03
N ALA A 657 -6.62 -12.34 18.97
CA ALA A 657 -7.04 -13.69 19.31
C ALA A 657 -6.11 -14.29 20.37
N SER A 658 -6.67 -14.97 21.35
CA SER A 658 -5.91 -15.75 22.33
C SER A 658 -6.54 -17.11 22.53
N TRP A 659 -5.69 -18.10 22.82
CA TRP A 659 -6.07 -19.49 23.01
C TRP A 659 -5.59 -19.97 24.37
N LYS A 660 -6.39 -20.85 24.97
CA LYS A 660 -5.99 -21.64 26.14
C LYS A 660 -6.29 -23.11 25.87
N PHE A 661 -5.34 -23.98 26.21
CA PHE A 661 -5.46 -25.42 26.02
C PHE A 661 -5.33 -26.11 27.36
N GLY A 662 -6.36 -26.88 27.71
CA GLY A 662 -6.35 -27.73 28.89
C GLY A 662 -5.34 -28.88 28.76
N PRO A 663 -4.95 -29.50 29.87
CA PRO A 663 -3.91 -30.53 29.91
C PRO A 663 -4.21 -31.75 29.02
N GLY A 664 -5.49 -32.09 28.83
CA GLY A 664 -5.90 -33.17 27.94
C GLY A 664 -5.61 -32.93 26.45
N MET A 665 -5.29 -31.70 26.03
CA MET A 665 -5.03 -31.37 24.62
C MET A 665 -3.66 -31.84 24.11
N LEU A 666 -2.74 -32.20 25.01
CA LEU A 666 -1.32 -32.47 24.73
C LEU A 666 -0.91 -33.95 24.89
N GLY A 667 -1.86 -34.89 24.76
CA GLY A 667 -1.55 -36.30 24.49
C GLY A 667 -0.94 -37.12 25.65
N GLY A 668 -1.39 -36.91 26.89
CA GLY A 668 -1.10 -37.82 28.02
C GLY A 668 -1.91 -39.13 27.91
N LYS A 669 -1.24 -40.28 28.01
CA LYS A 669 -1.84 -41.63 27.76
C LYS A 669 -3.00 -42.04 28.67
N ASP A 670 -3.35 -41.30 29.72
CA ASP A 670 -4.39 -41.68 30.69
C ASP A 670 -5.31 -40.54 31.15
N SER A 671 -5.45 -39.44 30.38
CA SER A 671 -6.36 -38.34 30.76
C SER A 671 -7.38 -38.03 29.65
N GLU A 672 -8.39 -38.89 29.49
CA GLU A 672 -9.60 -38.50 28.75
C GLU A 672 -10.43 -37.46 29.52
N ASP A 673 -10.22 -37.33 30.84
CA ASP A 673 -10.81 -36.29 31.67
C ASP A 673 -10.10 -34.94 31.47
N GLY A 674 -10.89 -33.89 31.22
CA GLY A 674 -10.39 -32.50 31.16
C GLY A 674 -9.89 -32.03 29.79
N MET A 675 -10.29 -32.67 28.69
CA MET A 675 -10.03 -32.19 27.32
C MET A 675 -10.91 -30.98 26.98
N TRP A 676 -10.32 -29.80 27.12
CA TRP A 676 -10.97 -28.54 26.76
C TRP A 676 -9.97 -27.59 26.11
N TRP A 677 -10.50 -26.67 25.31
CA TRP A 677 -9.74 -25.50 24.86
C TRP A 677 -10.65 -24.28 24.77
N GLU A 678 -10.05 -23.11 24.78
CA GLU A 678 -10.74 -21.83 24.73
C GLU A 678 -10.12 -20.96 23.65
N VAL A 679 -10.97 -20.20 22.96
CA VAL A 679 -10.53 -19.09 22.11
C VAL A 679 -11.28 -17.83 22.47
N ARG A 680 -10.53 -16.76 22.66
CA ARG A 680 -11.05 -15.42 22.88
C ARG A 680 -10.71 -14.53 21.69
N TYR A 681 -11.70 -13.78 21.23
CA TYR A 681 -11.52 -12.71 20.26
C TYR A 681 -11.88 -11.38 20.91
N ASP A 682 -10.95 -10.44 20.89
CA ASP A 682 -11.17 -9.05 21.27
C ASP A 682 -11.17 -8.20 20.00
N VAL A 683 -12.31 -7.58 19.69
CA VAL A 683 -12.53 -6.82 18.46
C VAL A 683 -12.76 -5.36 18.81
N LYS A 684 -11.92 -4.48 18.25
CA LYS A 684 -12.00 -3.03 18.44
C LYS A 684 -12.04 -2.31 17.11
N GLY A 685 -13.09 -1.51 16.89
CA GLY A 685 -13.25 -0.75 15.66
C GLY A 685 -14.54 0.06 15.62
N PRO A 686 -14.68 0.95 14.61
CA PRO A 686 -15.84 1.82 14.46
C PRO A 686 -17.11 1.06 14.02
N LYS A 687 -16.97 -0.16 13.48
CA LYS A 687 -18.10 -1.01 13.07
C LYS A 687 -18.39 -2.11 14.06
N LYS A 688 -17.37 -2.57 14.80
CA LYS A 688 -17.50 -3.63 15.80
C LYS A 688 -16.67 -3.30 17.04
N ASP A 689 -17.31 -3.39 18.19
CA ASP A 689 -16.64 -3.37 19.48
C ASP A 689 -17.27 -4.46 20.36
N TYR A 690 -16.58 -5.61 20.43
CA TYR A 690 -17.06 -6.77 21.17
C TYR A 690 -15.92 -7.68 21.62
N ASP A 691 -16.15 -8.40 22.71
CA ASP A 691 -15.39 -9.57 23.12
C ASP A 691 -16.23 -10.85 22.92
N SER A 692 -15.57 -11.90 22.47
CA SER A 692 -16.18 -13.22 22.26
C SER A 692 -15.27 -14.28 22.87
N VAL A 693 -15.74 -14.98 23.89
CA VAL A 693 -15.03 -16.11 24.51
C VAL A 693 -15.77 -17.39 24.16
N THR A 694 -15.07 -18.35 23.56
CA THR A 694 -15.65 -19.67 23.24
C THR A 694 -14.87 -20.75 23.94
N ARG A 695 -15.57 -21.50 24.80
CA ARG A 695 -15.08 -22.67 25.50
C ARG A 695 -15.54 -23.92 24.76
N TYR A 696 -14.61 -24.83 24.47
CA TYR A 696 -14.87 -26.13 23.85
C TYR A 696 -14.51 -27.22 24.83
N GLU A 697 -15.37 -28.22 24.93
CA GLU A 697 -15.18 -29.40 25.76
C GLU A 697 -15.46 -30.63 24.91
N LYS A 698 -14.72 -31.72 25.14
CA LYS A 698 -14.96 -32.99 24.44
C LYS A 698 -16.39 -33.43 24.75
N GLY A 699 -17.19 -33.58 23.69
CA GLY A 699 -18.61 -33.94 23.76
C GLY A 699 -18.87 -35.42 23.98
#